data_AF-A0A9B0TYF2-F1
#
_entry.id   AF-A0A9B0TYF2-F1
#
_cell.length_a   1.000
_cell.length_b   1.000
_cell.length_c   1.000
_cell.angle_alpha   90.00
_cell.angle_beta   90.00
_cell.angle_gamma   90.00
#
_symmetry.space_group_name_H-M   'P 1'
#
loop_
_entity.id
_entity.type
_entity.pdbx_description
1 polymer ?
#
loop_
_entity_poly.entity_id
_entity_poly.type
_entity_poly.pdbx_seq_one_letter_code
_entity_poly.pdbx_strand_id
1 'polypeptide(L)'
;MEEMEEELKCPVCGSFYREPIILPCSHNLCQACARNILVQTPESESPQSRRASGSGVSDYDYLDLDKMSLYSEADSGYGSYGGFASAPTTPCQRSPNGVRVFPPAMPPPATHLSPALAPVPRNSCITCPQCHRSLILDDRGLRGFPKNRVLEGVIDRYQQSKAAALKCQLCEKAPKEATVMCEQCDVFYCDPCRLRCHPPRGPLAKHRLVPPAQGRVSRRLSPRKVSTCTDHELENHSMYCVQCKMPVCYQCLEEGKHSSHEVKALGAMWKLHKSQLSQALNGLSDRAKEAKEFLVQLRNMVQQIQENSVEFEACLVAQCDALIDALNRRKAQLLARVNKEHEHKLKVVRDQISHCTVKLRQTTGLMEYCLEVIKENDPSGFLQISDALIRRVHLTEDQWGKGTLTPRMTTDFDLSLDNSSLLQSIHQLDFVQMKASSPVPATPILQLEECCTHNNSATLSWKQPPLSPVPAEGYILELDDGSGGQFREVYVGKETMCTVDGLHFNSTYNARVKAFNKTGVSPYSKTLVLQTSEVAWFAFDPGSAHSDIIFSNDNLTVTCSSYDDRVVLGKTGFSKGVHYWELTVDRYDNHPDPAFGVARIDVMKDVMLGKDDKAWAMYVDNNRSWFMHNNSHTNRTEGGINKGATIGVLLDLNRKTLTFFINDEQQGPIAFENVEGLFFPAVSLNRNVQVTLHTGLPVPDFYSSRASIA
;
A
#
# COMPACT_ATOMS: atom_id res chain seq x y z
N MET A 1 -5.96 -4.32 51.23
CA MET A 1 -5.71 -3.63 52.53
C MET A 1 -4.42 -2.84 52.50
N GLU A 2 -3.41 -3.25 51.70
CA GLU A 2 -2.15 -2.52 51.52
C GLU A 2 -2.32 -1.15 50.85
N GLU A 3 -3.24 -1.01 49.88
CA GLU A 3 -3.55 0.28 49.22
C GLU A 3 -4.11 1.36 50.18
N MET A 4 -4.74 0.96 51.28
CA MET A 4 -5.22 1.89 52.31
C MET A 4 -4.05 2.43 53.17
N GLU A 5 -2.92 1.74 53.21
CA GLU A 5 -1.79 2.11 54.05
C GLU A 5 -1.14 3.42 53.62
N GLU A 6 -1.13 3.71 52.31
CA GLU A 6 -0.58 4.95 51.76
C GLU A 6 -1.37 6.18 52.24
N GLU A 7 -2.70 6.08 52.30
CA GLU A 7 -3.60 7.12 52.81
C GLU A 7 -3.42 7.38 54.33
N LEU A 8 -2.83 6.44 55.06
CA LEU A 8 -2.60 6.54 56.51
C LEU A 8 -1.19 7.03 56.86
N LYS A 9 -0.33 7.27 55.88
CA LYS A 9 1.05 7.74 56.07
C LYS A 9 1.17 9.24 55.82
N CYS A 10 1.99 9.89 56.64
CA CYS A 10 2.34 11.28 56.46
C CYS A 10 3.33 11.44 55.30
N PRO A 11 3.04 12.29 54.30
CA PRO A 11 3.91 12.48 53.13
C PRO A 11 5.29 13.07 53.47
N VAL A 12 5.46 13.65 54.68
CA VAL A 12 6.72 14.27 55.11
C VAL A 12 7.64 13.30 55.85
N CYS A 13 7.10 12.43 56.72
CA CYS A 13 7.92 11.49 57.50
C CYS A 13 7.78 10.03 57.07
N GLY A 14 6.93 9.72 56.09
CA GLY A 14 6.68 8.36 55.59
C GLY A 14 6.06 7.39 56.60
N SER A 15 5.79 7.85 57.83
CA SER A 15 5.26 7.07 58.94
C SER A 15 3.75 7.32 59.12
N PHE A 16 3.06 6.44 59.85
CA PHE A 16 1.67 6.69 60.25
C PHE A 16 1.51 8.04 60.94
N TYR A 17 0.41 8.75 60.67
CA TYR A 17 0.17 10.05 61.25
C TYR A 17 0.20 10.03 62.79
N ARG A 18 0.89 11.01 63.38
CA ARG A 18 0.91 11.27 64.83
C ARG A 18 0.48 12.71 65.05
N GLU A 19 -0.57 12.92 65.84
CA GLU A 19 -1.22 14.22 66.00
C GLU A 19 -1.47 14.92 64.65
N PRO A 20 -2.24 14.30 63.73
CA PRO A 20 -2.51 14.89 62.43
C PRO A 20 -3.33 16.18 62.57
N ILE A 21 -2.93 17.22 61.85
CA ILE A 21 -3.70 18.43 61.63
C ILE A 21 -4.33 18.41 60.23
N ILE A 22 -5.53 18.96 60.09
CA ILE A 22 -6.22 19.07 58.80
C ILE A 22 -5.93 20.45 58.20
N LEU A 23 -5.34 20.47 57.02
CA LEU A 23 -5.14 21.71 56.26
C LEU A 23 -6.46 22.14 55.57
N PRO A 24 -6.65 23.42 55.22
CA PRO A 24 -7.78 23.92 54.43
C PRO A 24 -7.96 23.26 53.06
N CYS A 25 -6.92 22.61 52.52
CA CYS A 25 -7.01 21.77 51.32
C CYS A 25 -7.44 20.31 51.61
N SER A 26 -7.92 20.02 52.82
CA SER A 26 -8.38 18.70 53.31
C SER A 26 -7.31 17.61 53.46
N HIS A 27 -6.05 17.90 53.11
CA HIS A 27 -4.90 17.03 53.36
C HIS A 27 -4.43 17.09 54.82
N ASN A 28 -3.75 16.04 55.27
CA ASN A 28 -3.32 15.87 56.66
C ASN A 28 -1.79 15.97 56.76
N LEU A 29 -1.29 16.48 57.89
CA LEU A 29 0.14 16.47 58.24
C LEU A 29 0.30 16.17 59.73
N CYS A 30 1.34 15.44 60.14
CA CYS A 30 1.69 15.36 61.57
C CYS A 30 2.00 16.76 62.09
N GLN A 31 1.54 17.11 63.30
CA GLN A 31 1.80 18.42 63.89
C GLN A 31 3.30 18.76 63.94
N ALA A 32 4.15 17.77 64.24
CA ALA A 32 5.60 17.93 64.21
C ALA A 32 6.14 18.17 62.79
N CYS A 33 5.64 17.44 61.79
CA CYS A 33 6.03 17.63 60.39
C CYS A 33 5.62 19.01 59.86
N ALA A 34 4.42 19.48 60.23
CA ALA A 34 3.94 20.81 59.86
C ALA A 34 4.80 21.94 60.46
N ARG A 35 5.33 21.75 61.68
CA ARG A 35 6.28 22.71 62.29
C ARG A 35 7.60 22.76 61.52
N ASN A 36 8.07 21.63 61.03
CA ASN A 36 9.36 21.54 60.34
C ASN A 36 9.35 22.14 58.92
N ILE A 37 8.18 22.20 58.27
CA ILE A 37 8.03 22.77 56.92
C ILE A 37 7.46 24.18 56.92
N LEU A 38 7.38 24.82 58.09
CA LEU A 38 6.88 26.18 58.24
C LEU A 38 7.92 27.18 57.73
N VAL A 39 7.52 28.08 56.84
CA VAL A 39 8.40 29.14 56.30
C VAL A 39 8.00 30.48 56.92
N GLN A 40 8.98 31.22 57.42
CA GLN A 40 8.81 32.60 57.91
C GLN A 40 9.34 33.57 56.86
N THR A 41 8.55 34.61 56.53
CA THR A 41 9.01 35.71 55.66
C THR A 41 9.45 36.90 56.53
N PRO A 42 10.63 37.50 56.32
CA PRO A 42 11.02 38.73 57.01
C PRO A 42 10.19 39.93 56.50
N GLU A 43 9.82 40.85 57.37
CA GLU A 43 9.10 42.08 57.00
C GLU A 43 10.03 43.03 56.20
N SER A 44 9.88 43.06 54.87
CA SER A 44 10.20 44.23 54.04
C SER A 44 9.52 44.14 52.67
N GLU A 45 8.78 45.19 52.34
CA GLU A 45 8.21 45.55 51.02
C GLU A 45 7.08 44.67 50.45
N SER A 46 5.86 45.12 50.69
CA SER A 46 4.68 44.80 49.89
C SER A 46 4.71 45.49 48.51
N PRO A 47 4.25 44.83 47.44
CA PRO A 47 3.56 45.57 46.38
C PRO A 47 2.13 45.09 46.14
N GLN A 48 1.33 46.09 45.77
CA GLN A 48 -0.11 46.13 45.66
C GLN A 48 -0.67 45.34 44.46
N SER A 49 -1.93 44.94 44.64
CA SER A 49 -2.89 44.48 43.64
C SER A 49 -2.93 45.38 42.39
N ARG A 50 -2.87 44.78 41.20
CA ARG A 50 -3.50 45.31 39.98
C ARG A 50 -4.36 44.22 39.34
N ARG A 51 -5.66 44.51 39.26
CA ARG A 51 -6.67 43.86 38.42
C ARG A 51 -6.42 44.23 36.94
N ALA A 52 -6.66 43.31 36.02
CA ALA A 52 -7.27 43.62 34.71
C ALA A 52 -7.83 42.35 34.06
N SER A 53 -9.06 42.47 33.59
CA SER A 53 -9.83 41.51 32.82
C SER A 53 -9.45 41.53 31.33
N GLY A 54 -9.69 40.40 30.66
CA GLY A 54 -9.92 40.11 29.24
C GLY A 54 -9.57 41.11 28.12
N SER A 55 -8.91 40.60 27.07
CA SER A 55 -9.44 40.56 25.69
C SER A 55 -8.37 40.08 24.68
N GLY A 56 -8.72 39.06 23.88
CA GLY A 56 -8.61 39.06 22.42
C GLY A 56 -7.25 39.04 21.67
N VAL A 57 -7.18 38.06 20.76
CA VAL A 57 -6.61 38.08 19.38
C VAL A 57 -5.22 37.43 19.16
N SER A 58 -5.14 36.76 18.01
CA SER A 58 -4.14 35.91 17.32
C SER A 58 -2.70 36.46 17.30
N ASP A 59 -1.63 35.75 16.89
CA ASP A 59 -1.45 34.98 15.65
C ASP A 59 -0.13 34.16 15.69
N TYR A 60 0.02 33.28 14.69
CA TYR A 60 1.14 32.40 14.36
C TYR A 60 2.55 33.03 14.39
N ASP A 61 3.58 32.26 14.75
CA ASP A 61 4.67 31.92 13.81
C ASP A 61 5.67 30.87 14.35
N TYR A 62 6.09 30.00 13.44
CA TYR A 62 6.92 28.81 13.60
C TYR A 62 8.00 28.85 12.51
N LEU A 63 9.29 28.84 12.86
CA LEU A 63 10.43 28.35 12.06
C LEU A 63 11.57 28.04 13.05
N ASP A 64 11.94 26.79 13.30
CA ASP A 64 12.78 25.88 12.48
C ASP A 64 14.29 26.17 12.62
N LEU A 65 15.05 25.14 13.03
CA LEU A 65 16.30 24.70 12.40
C LEU A 65 17.06 23.65 13.24
N ASP A 66 17.18 22.47 12.65
CA ASP A 66 18.11 21.38 12.96
C ASP A 66 19.58 21.77 12.74
N LYS A 67 20.49 21.09 13.47
CA LYS A 67 21.85 20.82 12.98
C LYS A 67 22.45 19.53 13.56
N MET A 68 22.54 18.51 12.70
CA MET A 68 23.31 17.26 12.85
C MET A 68 24.84 17.47 12.70
N SER A 69 25.63 16.53 13.26
CA SER A 69 26.79 15.83 12.64
C SER A 69 27.26 14.70 13.59
N LEU A 70 27.25 13.40 13.19
CA LEU A 70 28.29 12.61 12.48
C LEU A 70 29.60 12.47 13.31
N TYR A 71 30.13 11.30 13.68
CA TYR A 71 30.49 10.10 12.90
C TYR A 71 30.61 8.81 13.78
N SER A 72 30.43 7.65 13.12
CA SER A 72 31.09 6.30 13.15
C SER A 72 32.02 5.92 14.34
N GLU A 73 32.21 4.67 14.77
CA GLU A 73 32.27 3.38 14.05
C GLU A 73 32.36 2.18 15.05
N ALA A 74 31.82 1.03 14.64
CA ALA A 74 32.25 -0.37 14.84
C ALA A 74 32.80 -0.93 16.19
N ASP A 75 32.16 -2.06 16.57
CA ASP A 75 32.76 -3.37 16.90
C ASP A 75 33.18 -3.76 18.34
N SER A 76 32.88 -5.04 18.61
CA SER A 76 33.52 -5.98 19.55
C SER A 76 33.19 -5.95 21.06
N GLY A 77 32.64 -7.10 21.53
CA GLY A 77 33.34 -7.90 22.55
C GLY A 77 32.79 -7.96 23.98
N TYR A 78 32.01 -9.01 24.27
CA TYR A 78 32.20 -10.02 25.33
C TYR A 78 32.61 -9.61 26.78
N GLY A 79 31.82 -10.07 27.78
CA GLY A 79 32.38 -10.75 28.97
C GLY A 79 32.21 -10.12 30.37
N SER A 80 31.28 -10.70 31.14
CA SER A 80 31.40 -11.19 32.54
C SER A 80 31.77 -10.30 33.75
N TYR A 81 30.87 -10.41 34.74
CA TYR A 81 31.06 -10.57 36.21
C TYR A 81 31.81 -9.51 37.04
N GLY A 82 31.11 -9.04 38.08
CA GLY A 82 31.74 -8.46 39.27
C GLY A 82 30.85 -7.43 39.98
N GLY A 83 29.90 -7.90 40.80
CA GLY A 83 29.19 -7.03 41.74
C GLY A 83 30.02 -6.79 42.99
N PHE A 84 30.03 -5.55 43.50
CA PHE A 84 30.02 -5.25 44.94
C PHE A 84 29.52 -3.81 45.20
N ALA A 85 28.50 -3.73 46.06
CA ALA A 85 28.10 -2.66 46.96
C ALA A 85 28.07 -1.20 46.46
N SER A 86 26.86 -0.62 46.40
CA SER A 86 26.67 0.83 46.48
C SER A 86 25.39 1.17 47.25
N ALA A 87 25.57 1.90 48.34
CA ALA A 87 24.54 2.60 49.09
C ALA A 87 23.92 3.72 48.22
N PRO A 88 22.61 4.01 48.35
CA PRO A 88 21.99 5.08 47.59
C PRO A 88 22.25 6.44 48.27
N THR A 89 23.01 7.30 47.59
CA THR A 89 23.05 8.73 47.82
C THR A 89 21.80 9.38 47.21
N THR A 90 20.99 9.99 48.07
CA THR A 90 19.84 10.85 47.73
C THR A 90 20.25 12.06 46.87
N PRO A 91 19.70 12.22 45.64
CA PRO A 91 19.79 13.47 44.89
C PRO A 91 18.61 14.37 45.25
N CYS A 92 18.91 15.58 45.75
CA CYS A 92 17.94 16.65 45.96
C CYS A 92 17.31 17.07 44.62
N GLN A 93 16.02 16.81 44.43
CA GLN A 93 15.25 17.37 43.31
C GLN A 93 14.67 18.75 43.67
N ARG A 94 14.85 19.69 42.74
CA ARG A 94 14.39 21.07 42.79
C ARG A 94 12.86 21.14 42.83
N SER A 95 12.33 22.00 43.70
CA SER A 95 10.92 22.41 43.70
C SER A 95 10.68 23.49 42.62
N PRO A 96 9.49 23.54 41.97
CA PRO A 96 9.24 24.37 40.79
C PRO A 96 9.18 25.88 41.03
N ASN A 97 9.23 26.34 42.29
CA ASN A 97 9.00 27.75 42.64
C ASN A 97 10.20 28.50 43.23
N GLY A 98 11.44 28.02 43.05
CA GLY A 98 12.64 28.84 43.31
C GLY A 98 12.87 29.31 44.76
N VAL A 99 12.18 28.77 45.76
CA VAL A 99 12.39 29.10 47.18
C VAL A 99 13.53 28.24 47.75
N ARG A 100 14.63 28.86 48.18
CA ARG A 100 15.73 28.19 48.89
C ARG A 100 15.33 27.92 50.33
N VAL A 101 15.31 26.65 50.74
CA VAL A 101 15.24 26.26 52.16
C VAL A 101 16.68 26.16 52.67
N PHE A 102 17.09 27.05 53.57
CA PHE A 102 18.38 26.94 54.24
C PHE A 102 18.31 25.90 55.38
N PRO A 103 19.37 25.13 55.64
CA PRO A 103 19.43 24.26 56.80
C PRO A 103 19.48 25.09 58.10
N PRO A 104 19.01 24.56 59.25
CA PRO A 104 19.05 25.27 60.52
C PRO A 104 20.51 25.60 60.89
N ALA A 105 20.80 26.87 61.18
CA ALA A 105 22.08 27.29 61.73
C ALA A 105 22.31 26.60 63.10
N MET A 106 23.52 26.10 63.33
CA MET A 106 23.92 25.58 64.64
C MET A 106 23.75 26.63 65.74
N PRO A 107 23.39 26.22 66.97
CA PRO A 107 23.20 27.15 68.07
C PRO A 107 24.54 27.70 68.60
N PRO A 108 24.68 29.01 68.89
CA PRO A 108 25.72 29.51 69.79
C PRO A 108 25.36 29.20 71.26
N PRO A 109 26.35 29.15 72.17
CA PRO A 109 26.25 28.47 73.45
C PRO A 109 25.37 29.18 74.48
N ALA A 110 24.89 28.38 75.44
CA ALA A 110 24.01 28.78 76.52
C ALA A 110 24.61 29.92 77.37
N THR A 111 23.90 31.05 77.43
CA THR A 111 23.90 31.90 78.61
C THR A 111 22.53 31.77 79.27
N HIS A 112 22.58 31.41 80.56
CA HIS A 112 21.43 31.22 81.42
C HIS A 112 20.57 32.49 81.45
N LEU A 113 19.29 32.37 81.07
CA LEU A 113 18.11 32.98 81.71
C LEU A 113 16.85 32.60 80.91
N SER A 114 15.76 32.34 81.63
CA SER A 114 14.49 31.73 81.22
C SER A 114 13.84 32.32 79.95
N PRO A 115 13.24 31.52 79.05
CA PRO A 115 12.46 32.08 77.95
C PRO A 115 11.00 32.30 78.36
N ALA A 116 10.70 33.54 78.72
CA ALA A 116 9.38 34.12 78.54
C ALA A 116 9.00 34.12 77.04
N LEU A 117 7.69 34.08 76.77
CA LEU A 117 7.06 33.99 75.45
C LEU A 117 7.74 34.82 74.34
N ALA A 118 8.21 34.16 73.28
CA ALA A 118 8.46 34.80 71.99
C ALA A 118 7.14 34.80 71.16
N PRO A 119 6.67 35.96 70.65
CA PRO A 119 5.49 36.00 69.77
C PRO A 119 5.82 35.35 68.41
N VAL A 120 4.85 34.62 67.84
CA VAL A 120 4.95 34.13 66.45
C VAL A 120 4.96 35.35 65.51
N PRO A 121 5.92 35.48 64.56
CA PRO A 121 5.95 36.61 63.66
C PRO A 121 4.75 36.57 62.68
N ARG A 122 4.11 37.72 62.47
CA ARG A 122 3.04 37.91 61.49
C ARG A 122 3.62 37.59 60.10
N ASN A 123 2.93 36.74 59.32
CA ASN A 123 3.30 36.25 57.98
C ASN A 123 4.10 34.93 57.91
N SER A 124 3.77 33.96 58.77
CA SER A 124 4.22 32.56 58.59
C SER A 124 3.33 31.84 57.56
N CYS A 125 3.90 31.06 56.63
CA CYS A 125 3.14 30.28 55.65
C CYS A 125 3.55 28.80 55.62
N ILE A 126 2.59 27.93 55.28
CA ILE A 126 2.80 26.49 55.11
C ILE A 126 2.30 26.06 53.73
N THR A 127 3.09 25.27 53.02
CA THR A 127 2.71 24.70 51.72
C THR A 127 2.38 23.23 51.87
N CYS A 128 1.19 22.82 51.43
CA CYS A 128 0.80 21.41 51.47
C CYS A 128 1.69 20.59 50.52
N PRO A 129 2.37 19.52 50.97
CA PRO A 129 3.24 18.72 50.12
C PRO A 129 2.47 17.83 49.13
N GLN A 130 1.16 17.62 49.32
CA GLN A 130 0.34 16.77 48.44
C GLN A 130 -0.31 17.52 47.28
N CYS A 131 -0.71 18.78 47.48
CA CYS A 131 -1.36 19.59 46.43
C CYS A 131 -0.66 20.93 46.15
N HIS A 132 0.47 21.19 46.80
CA HIS A 132 1.30 22.39 46.62
C HIS A 132 0.61 23.73 46.90
N ARG A 133 -0.56 23.72 47.56
CA ARG A 133 -1.26 24.94 47.95
C ARG A 133 -0.62 25.58 49.19
N SER A 134 -0.21 26.84 49.07
CA SER A 134 0.34 27.64 50.17
C SER A 134 -0.76 28.31 51.01
N LEU A 135 -0.56 28.37 52.32
CA LEU A 135 -1.52 28.84 53.31
C LEU A 135 -0.82 29.81 54.26
N ILE A 136 -1.39 31.00 54.44
CA ILE A 136 -0.90 32.00 55.39
C ILE A 136 -1.53 31.69 56.75
N LEU A 137 -0.71 31.66 57.80
CA LEU A 137 -1.16 31.39 59.17
C LEU A 137 -1.65 32.67 59.84
N ASP A 138 -2.70 32.53 60.65
CA ASP A 138 -3.22 33.56 61.54
C ASP A 138 -2.36 33.66 62.82
N ASP A 139 -2.72 34.59 63.72
CA ASP A 139 -2.00 34.81 65.00
C ASP A 139 -1.97 33.55 65.90
N ARG A 140 -2.79 32.53 65.61
CA ARG A 140 -2.82 31.22 66.30
C ARG A 140 -1.86 30.19 65.69
N GLY A 141 -1.22 30.51 64.57
CA GLY A 141 -0.22 29.67 63.92
C GLY A 141 -0.74 28.25 63.61
N LEU A 142 0.15 27.26 63.70
CA LEU A 142 -0.21 25.85 63.47
C LEU A 142 -1.18 25.27 64.52
N ARG A 143 -1.46 25.99 65.61
CA ARG A 143 -2.48 25.58 66.60
C ARG A 143 -3.90 25.91 66.14
N GLY A 144 -4.06 26.79 65.15
CA GLY A 144 -5.36 27.14 64.57
C GLY A 144 -5.97 26.04 63.69
N PHE A 145 -5.18 25.02 63.28
CA PHE A 145 -5.70 23.91 62.48
C PHE A 145 -6.37 22.84 63.34
N PRO A 146 -7.53 22.29 62.92
CA PRO A 146 -8.22 21.25 63.67
C PRO A 146 -7.41 19.94 63.66
N LYS A 147 -7.29 19.31 64.84
CA LYS A 147 -6.66 17.99 64.99
C LYS A 147 -7.59 16.89 64.46
N ASN A 148 -7.09 16.02 63.58
CA ASN A 148 -7.83 14.91 63.01
C ASN A 148 -7.84 13.66 63.92
N ARG A 149 -8.58 13.74 65.03
CA ARG A 149 -8.73 12.60 65.97
C ARG A 149 -9.41 11.38 65.33
N VAL A 150 -10.17 11.58 64.25
CA VAL A 150 -10.80 10.49 63.49
C VAL A 150 -9.73 9.68 62.76
N LEU A 151 -8.75 10.34 62.12
CA LEU A 151 -7.64 9.68 61.44
C LEU A 151 -6.76 8.88 62.42
N GLU A 152 -6.48 9.41 63.61
CA GLU A 152 -5.80 8.66 64.67
C GLU A 152 -6.58 7.39 65.05
N GLY A 153 -7.90 7.51 65.27
CA GLY A 153 -8.75 6.37 65.56
C GLY A 153 -8.93 5.40 64.38
N VAL A 154 -8.74 5.83 63.13
CA VAL A 154 -8.68 4.95 61.95
C VAL A 154 -7.34 4.21 61.91
N ILE A 155 -6.22 4.90 62.15
CA ILE A 155 -4.88 4.31 62.23
C ILE A 155 -4.82 3.27 63.35
N ASP A 156 -5.34 3.59 64.54
CA ASP A 156 -5.41 2.65 65.66
C ASP A 156 -6.21 1.41 65.29
N ARG A 157 -7.37 1.57 64.63
CA ARG A 157 -8.19 0.44 64.17
C ARG A 157 -7.48 -0.39 63.10
N TYR A 158 -6.81 0.26 62.14
CA TYR A 158 -6.05 -0.38 61.07
C TYR A 158 -4.84 -1.16 61.61
N GLN A 159 -4.09 -0.57 62.54
CA GLN A 159 -2.98 -1.21 63.22
C GLN A 159 -3.46 -2.35 64.12
N GLN A 160 -4.59 -2.19 64.83
CA GLN A 160 -5.19 -3.23 65.66
C GLN A 160 -5.81 -4.39 64.88
N SER A 161 -6.29 -4.14 63.64
CA SER A 161 -6.71 -5.20 62.72
C SER A 161 -5.52 -5.94 62.11
N LYS A 162 -4.40 -5.25 61.88
CA LYS A 162 -3.13 -5.86 61.43
C LYS A 162 -2.42 -6.63 62.56
N ALA A 163 -2.59 -6.22 63.82
CA ALA A 163 -1.98 -6.82 65.03
C ALA A 163 -2.82 -7.95 65.69
N ALA A 164 -3.57 -8.73 64.92
CA ALA A 164 -4.54 -9.72 65.41
C ALA A 164 -3.96 -11.01 66.03
N ALA A 165 -2.87 -10.93 66.80
CA ALA A 165 -2.38 -12.01 67.66
C ALA A 165 -2.11 -11.47 69.09
N LEU A 166 -3.00 -11.77 70.04
CA LEU A 166 -2.82 -11.39 71.45
C LEU A 166 -1.73 -12.29 72.05
N LYS A 167 -0.74 -11.71 72.75
CA LYS A 167 0.40 -12.48 73.27
C LYS A 167 0.34 -12.72 74.77
N CYS A 168 0.92 -13.82 75.23
CA CYS A 168 1.05 -14.19 76.64
C CYS A 168 1.92 -13.19 77.39
N GLN A 169 1.46 -12.76 78.56
CA GLN A 169 2.11 -11.72 79.37
C GLN A 169 3.10 -12.29 80.40
N LEU A 170 3.19 -13.62 80.56
CA LEU A 170 4.04 -14.28 81.56
C LEU A 170 5.16 -15.15 80.95
N CYS A 171 5.50 -14.97 79.68
CA CYS A 171 6.66 -15.63 79.09
C CYS A 171 7.91 -14.75 79.26
N GLU A 172 8.96 -15.29 79.88
CA GLU A 172 10.16 -14.52 80.21
C GLU A 172 11.10 -14.23 79.03
N LYS A 173 11.10 -15.04 77.95
CA LYS A 173 12.07 -14.87 76.84
C LYS A 173 11.52 -14.93 75.42
N ALA A 174 10.22 -15.07 75.23
CA ALA A 174 9.51 -14.79 73.96
C ALA A 174 8.01 -14.97 74.21
N PRO A 175 7.20 -13.91 74.14
CA PRO A 175 5.77 -14.01 74.37
C PRO A 175 5.10 -14.76 73.22
N LYS A 176 4.64 -15.99 73.51
CA LYS A 176 3.85 -16.82 72.59
C LYS A 176 2.42 -16.27 72.48
N GLU A 177 1.69 -16.68 71.45
CA GLU A 177 0.27 -16.32 71.32
C GLU A 177 -0.53 -16.81 72.54
N ALA A 178 -1.38 -15.94 73.08
CA ALA A 178 -2.24 -16.24 74.21
C ALA A 178 -3.40 -17.11 73.75
N THR A 179 -3.71 -18.14 74.51
CA THR A 179 -4.80 -19.08 74.25
C THR A 179 -6.00 -18.85 75.15
N VAL A 180 -5.78 -18.23 76.32
CA VAL A 180 -6.85 -17.86 77.27
C VAL A 180 -6.54 -16.53 77.97
N MET A 181 -7.58 -15.89 78.50
CA MET A 181 -7.50 -14.79 79.44
C MET A 181 -8.21 -15.19 80.73
N CYS A 182 -7.61 -14.92 81.87
CA CYS A 182 -8.28 -15.06 83.16
C CYS A 182 -9.04 -13.76 83.47
N GLU A 183 -10.37 -13.82 83.64
CA GLU A 183 -11.17 -12.62 83.90
C GLU A 183 -10.84 -11.99 85.25
N GLN A 184 -10.57 -12.81 86.27
CA GLN A 184 -10.30 -12.35 87.64
C GLN A 184 -8.88 -11.83 87.83
N CYS A 185 -7.91 -12.38 87.07
CA CYS A 185 -6.53 -11.88 87.10
C CYS A 185 -6.26 -10.80 86.05
N ASP A 186 -7.13 -10.65 85.05
CA ASP A 186 -6.99 -9.77 83.88
C ASP A 186 -5.66 -9.95 83.12
N VAL A 187 -5.19 -11.20 83.03
CA VAL A 187 -3.92 -11.58 82.38
C VAL A 187 -4.17 -12.58 81.24
N PHE A 188 -3.44 -12.39 80.14
CA PHE A 188 -3.42 -13.30 78.98
C PHE A 188 -2.32 -14.35 79.11
N TYR A 189 -2.68 -15.61 78.97
CA TYR A 189 -1.78 -16.75 79.11
C TYR A 189 -1.73 -17.56 77.81
N CYS A 190 -0.53 -18.01 77.43
CA CYS A 190 -0.37 -19.17 76.54
C CYS A 190 -0.59 -20.44 77.37
N ASP A 191 -0.90 -21.57 76.73
CA ASP A 191 -1.22 -22.82 77.43
C ASP A 191 -0.16 -23.25 78.47
N PRO A 192 1.16 -23.15 78.20
CA PRO A 192 2.19 -23.47 79.20
C PRO A 192 2.14 -22.57 80.45
N CYS A 193 1.97 -21.25 80.27
CA CYS A 193 1.88 -20.31 81.39
C CYS A 193 0.54 -20.44 82.13
N ARG A 194 -0.54 -20.78 81.42
CA ARG A 194 -1.83 -21.10 82.03
C ARG A 194 -1.68 -22.29 82.98
N LEU A 195 -1.06 -23.39 82.57
CA LEU A 195 -0.93 -24.57 83.44
C LEU A 195 -0.01 -24.31 84.65
N ARG A 196 1.03 -23.49 84.48
CA ARG A 196 1.94 -23.11 85.58
C ARG A 196 1.29 -22.20 86.62
N CYS A 197 0.50 -21.21 86.20
CA CYS A 197 -0.07 -20.19 87.08
C CYS A 197 -1.55 -20.45 87.45
N HIS A 198 -2.25 -21.24 86.64
CA HIS A 198 -3.64 -21.68 86.78
C HIS A 198 -3.74 -23.22 86.66
N PRO A 199 -3.13 -24.00 87.57
CA PRO A 199 -3.35 -25.44 87.61
C PRO A 199 -4.82 -25.74 87.99
N PRO A 200 -5.40 -26.87 87.52
CA PRO A 200 -6.80 -27.23 87.77
C PRO A 200 -7.11 -27.59 89.24
N ARG A 201 -6.11 -27.56 90.12
CA ARG A 201 -6.23 -27.80 91.56
C ARG A 201 -5.54 -26.66 92.31
N GLY A 202 -6.19 -26.13 93.33
CA GLY A 202 -5.69 -25.01 94.14
C GLY A 202 -6.64 -23.81 94.14
N PRO A 203 -6.26 -22.71 94.81
CA PRO A 203 -7.14 -21.56 95.06
C PRO A 203 -7.64 -20.88 93.78
N LEU A 204 -6.80 -20.89 92.74
CA LEU A 204 -7.04 -20.21 91.46
C LEU A 204 -7.89 -21.03 90.47
N ALA A 205 -8.30 -22.26 90.83
CA ALA A 205 -9.14 -23.11 89.96
C ALA A 205 -10.57 -22.57 89.78
N LYS A 206 -11.03 -21.67 90.67
CA LYS A 206 -12.35 -21.03 90.58
C LYS A 206 -12.39 -19.83 89.61
N HIS A 207 -11.25 -19.42 89.07
CA HIS A 207 -11.21 -18.30 88.13
C HIS A 207 -11.73 -18.74 86.75
N ARG A 208 -12.47 -17.83 86.11
CA ARG A 208 -13.07 -18.04 84.79
C ARG A 208 -12.07 -17.66 83.71
N LEU A 209 -11.64 -18.67 82.97
CA LEU A 209 -10.78 -18.51 81.81
C LEU A 209 -11.64 -18.42 80.55
N VAL A 210 -11.52 -17.32 79.80
CA VAL A 210 -12.26 -17.05 78.57
C VAL A 210 -11.33 -16.97 77.36
N PRO A 211 -11.80 -17.23 76.13
CA PRO A 211 -11.02 -17.01 74.93
C PRO A 211 -10.51 -15.55 74.85
N PRO A 212 -9.26 -15.31 74.39
CA PRO A 212 -8.66 -13.97 74.34
C PRO A 212 -9.48 -12.95 73.55
N ALA A 213 -10.18 -13.41 72.50
CA ALA A 213 -11.08 -12.58 71.71
C ALA A 213 -12.31 -12.08 72.49
N GLN A 214 -12.84 -12.88 73.43
CA GLN A 214 -13.98 -12.50 74.28
C GLN A 214 -13.54 -11.57 75.41
N GLY A 215 -12.37 -11.83 76.02
CA GLY A 215 -11.75 -10.91 76.98
C GLY A 215 -11.46 -9.52 76.40
N ARG A 216 -11.13 -9.46 75.10
CA ARG A 216 -10.92 -8.21 74.35
C ARG A 216 -12.22 -7.40 74.18
N VAL A 217 -13.41 -7.99 74.23
CA VAL A 217 -14.68 -7.26 74.12
C VAL A 217 -15.05 -6.58 75.44
N SER A 218 -14.79 -7.21 76.59
CA SER A 218 -15.02 -6.57 77.91
C SER A 218 -14.13 -5.35 78.14
N ARG A 219 -12.91 -5.31 77.57
CA ARG A 219 -12.03 -4.12 77.56
C ARG A 219 -12.44 -3.05 76.52
N ARG A 220 -13.36 -3.32 75.58
CA ARG A 220 -13.75 -2.38 74.50
C ARG A 220 -14.81 -1.35 74.89
N LEU A 221 -15.44 -1.46 76.07
CA LEU A 221 -16.33 -0.41 76.59
C LEU A 221 -15.51 0.70 77.27
N SER A 222 -14.57 1.30 76.52
CA SER A 222 -14.08 2.63 76.87
C SER A 222 -15.20 3.62 76.55
N PRO A 223 -15.56 4.56 77.44
CA PRO A 223 -16.57 5.57 77.15
C PRO A 223 -16.16 6.28 75.85
N ARG A 224 -17.08 6.39 74.88
CA ARG A 224 -16.85 7.20 73.68
C ARG A 224 -16.41 8.58 74.16
N LYS A 225 -15.13 8.95 73.99
CA LYS A 225 -14.66 10.31 74.23
C LYS A 225 -15.40 11.20 73.24
N VAL A 226 -16.45 11.88 73.71
CA VAL A 226 -17.19 12.86 72.92
C VAL A 226 -16.21 13.98 72.60
N SER A 227 -16.14 14.38 71.33
CA SER A 227 -15.28 15.48 70.92
C SER A 227 -15.76 16.77 71.58
N THR A 228 -14.92 17.35 72.44
CA THR A 228 -15.16 18.64 73.09
C THR A 228 -14.65 19.79 72.22
N CYS A 229 -15.23 20.98 72.40
CA CYS A 229 -14.86 22.18 71.66
C CYS A 229 -13.40 22.59 71.93
N THR A 230 -12.75 23.15 70.92
CA THR A 230 -11.36 23.65 71.03
C THR A 230 -11.27 24.94 71.82
N ASP A 231 -12.32 25.75 71.80
CA ASP A 231 -12.41 27.00 72.57
C ASP A 231 -13.01 26.74 73.97
N HIS A 232 -13.87 25.73 74.09
CA HIS A 232 -14.58 25.37 75.33
C HIS A 232 -14.35 23.90 75.66
N GLU A 233 -13.23 23.60 76.33
CA GLU A 233 -12.73 22.23 76.54
C GLU A 233 -13.69 21.31 77.33
N LEU A 234 -14.61 21.89 78.11
CA LEU A 234 -15.62 21.18 78.92
C LEU A 234 -16.94 20.95 78.18
N GLU A 235 -17.15 21.61 77.04
CA GLU A 235 -18.40 21.55 76.29
C GLU A 235 -18.32 20.58 75.11
N ASN A 236 -19.39 19.80 74.95
CA ASN A 236 -19.52 18.87 73.83
C ASN A 236 -20.09 19.59 72.60
N HIS A 237 -19.59 19.22 71.43
CA HIS A 237 -20.22 19.66 70.18
C HIS A 237 -21.63 19.05 70.06
N SER A 238 -22.64 19.90 69.85
CA SER A 238 -24.05 19.51 69.81
C SER A 238 -24.75 19.92 68.51
N MET A 239 -24.24 20.97 67.86
CA MET A 239 -24.81 21.55 66.64
C MET A 239 -23.77 21.61 65.51
N TYR A 240 -24.22 21.84 64.29
CA TYR A 240 -23.37 22.01 63.11
C TYR A 240 -23.70 23.32 62.41
N CYS A 241 -22.71 24.21 62.30
CA CYS A 241 -22.86 25.48 61.58
C CYS A 241 -22.66 25.24 60.08
N VAL A 242 -23.68 25.54 59.27
CA VAL A 242 -23.66 25.29 57.82
C VAL A 242 -22.71 26.25 57.10
N GLN A 243 -22.68 27.52 57.51
CA GLN A 243 -21.83 28.55 56.93
C GLN A 243 -20.34 28.31 57.23
N CYS A 244 -20.02 27.93 58.47
CA CYS A 244 -18.64 27.69 58.89
C CYS A 244 -18.16 26.25 58.61
N LYS A 245 -19.08 25.37 58.17
CA LYS A 245 -18.82 23.96 57.86
C LYS A 245 -18.14 23.17 58.99
N MET A 246 -18.45 23.50 60.25
CA MET A 246 -17.81 22.91 61.43
C MET A 246 -18.82 22.59 62.54
N PRO A 247 -18.57 21.57 63.37
CA PRO A 247 -19.36 21.33 64.57
C PRO A 247 -19.13 22.47 65.58
N VAL A 248 -20.19 22.86 66.30
CA VAL A 248 -20.17 23.92 67.32
C VAL A 248 -20.79 23.41 68.62
N CYS A 249 -20.27 23.85 69.77
CA CYS A 249 -20.87 23.59 71.07
C CYS A 249 -21.92 24.66 71.42
N TYR A 250 -22.62 24.48 72.54
CA TYR A 250 -23.64 25.44 73.00
C TYR A 250 -23.03 26.80 73.36
N GLN A 251 -21.89 26.84 74.07
CA GLN A 251 -21.21 28.09 74.46
C GLN A 251 -20.73 28.93 73.26
N CYS A 252 -20.28 28.32 72.15
CA CYS A 252 -19.94 29.04 70.92
C CYS A 252 -21.13 29.76 70.26
N LEU A 253 -22.36 29.25 70.48
CA LEU A 253 -23.59 29.88 69.98
C LEU A 253 -23.98 31.06 70.88
N GLU A 254 -23.79 30.92 72.20
CA GLU A 254 -24.15 31.91 73.21
C GLU A 254 -23.16 33.09 73.25
N GLU A 255 -21.85 32.85 73.07
CA GLU A 255 -20.81 33.88 72.96
C GLU A 255 -20.88 34.74 71.67
N GLY A 256 -21.85 34.48 70.78
CA GLY A 256 -22.10 35.31 69.60
C GLY A 256 -21.19 35.07 68.39
N LYS A 257 -20.20 34.15 68.46
CA LYS A 257 -19.32 33.83 67.32
C LYS A 257 -20.06 33.20 66.13
N HIS A 258 -21.20 32.55 66.38
CA HIS A 258 -22.04 31.91 65.35
C HIS A 258 -23.54 32.23 65.51
N SER A 259 -23.89 33.30 66.24
CA SER A 259 -25.29 33.65 66.51
C SER A 259 -26.09 34.05 65.27
N SER A 260 -25.43 34.54 64.22
CA SER A 260 -26.02 34.90 62.92
C SER A 260 -25.94 33.80 61.85
N HIS A 261 -25.42 32.62 62.19
CA HIS A 261 -25.25 31.52 61.25
C HIS A 261 -26.37 30.46 61.37
N GLU A 262 -26.72 29.83 60.25
CA GLU A 262 -27.66 28.71 60.21
C GLU A 262 -27.00 27.47 60.84
N VAL A 263 -27.62 26.98 61.91
CA VAL A 263 -27.15 25.82 62.66
C VAL A 263 -28.17 24.68 62.60
N LYS A 264 -27.68 23.47 62.35
CA LYS A 264 -28.50 22.24 62.27
C LYS A 264 -28.08 21.26 63.34
N ALA A 265 -28.99 20.37 63.74
CA ALA A 265 -28.69 19.31 64.69
C ALA A 265 -27.54 18.43 64.17
N LEU A 266 -26.50 18.24 64.98
CA LEU A 266 -25.29 17.52 64.58
C LEU A 266 -25.60 16.09 64.10
N GLY A 267 -26.55 15.41 64.75
CA GLY A 267 -26.97 14.04 64.38
C GLY A 267 -27.65 13.96 63.00
N ALA A 268 -28.41 14.99 62.61
CA ALA A 268 -29.06 15.03 61.29
C ALA A 268 -28.02 15.29 60.18
N MET A 269 -27.13 16.27 60.39
CA MET A 269 -26.03 16.56 59.46
C MET A 269 -25.05 15.39 59.33
N TRP A 270 -24.79 14.66 60.41
CA TRP A 270 -23.97 13.44 60.40
C TRP A 270 -24.55 12.35 59.48
N LYS A 271 -25.87 12.09 59.54
CA LYS A 271 -26.52 11.13 58.63
C LYS A 271 -26.47 11.61 57.18
N LEU A 272 -26.75 12.88 56.95
CA LEU A 272 -26.73 13.49 55.61
C LEU A 272 -25.33 13.41 54.98
N HIS A 273 -24.29 13.88 55.68
CA HIS A 273 -22.91 13.85 55.17
C HIS A 273 -22.40 12.42 54.97
N LYS A 274 -22.80 11.46 55.81
CA LYS A 274 -22.49 10.04 55.58
C LYS A 274 -23.12 9.52 54.29
N SER A 275 -24.41 9.81 54.06
CA SER A 275 -25.10 9.42 52.84
C SER A 275 -24.46 10.04 51.60
N GLN A 276 -24.13 11.34 51.66
CA GLN A 276 -23.46 12.05 50.56
C GLN A 276 -22.07 11.48 50.27
N LEU A 277 -21.28 11.18 51.31
CA LEU A 277 -19.97 10.55 51.13
C LEU A 277 -20.09 9.14 50.52
N SER A 278 -21.04 8.33 50.98
CA SER A 278 -21.30 7.01 50.40
C SER A 278 -21.73 7.09 48.93
N GLN A 279 -22.58 8.05 48.57
CA GLN A 279 -23.00 8.27 47.19
C GLN A 279 -21.81 8.73 46.31
N ALA A 280 -20.99 9.66 46.80
CA ALA A 280 -19.79 10.11 46.10
C ALA A 280 -18.77 8.98 45.90
N LEU A 281 -18.62 8.08 46.89
CA LEU A 281 -17.75 6.90 46.79
C LEU A 281 -18.25 5.90 45.75
N ASN A 282 -19.57 5.67 45.67
CA ASN A 282 -20.15 4.83 44.62
C ASN A 282 -19.84 5.42 43.23
N GLY A 283 -20.03 6.73 43.04
CA GLY A 283 -19.69 7.40 41.79
C GLY A 283 -18.19 7.34 41.44
N LEU A 284 -17.29 7.41 42.44
CA LEU A 284 -15.85 7.22 42.22
C LEU A 284 -15.52 5.77 41.83
N SER A 285 -16.19 4.78 42.44
CA SER A 285 -16.03 3.36 42.11
C SER A 285 -16.48 3.07 40.68
N ASP A 286 -17.60 3.65 40.25
CA ASP A 286 -18.10 3.50 38.87
C ASP A 286 -17.10 4.08 37.86
N ARG A 287 -16.58 5.30 38.11
CA ARG A 287 -15.52 5.89 37.28
C ARG A 287 -14.23 5.07 37.27
N ALA A 288 -13.86 4.47 38.40
CA ALA A 288 -12.68 3.59 38.47
C ALA A 288 -12.88 2.30 37.64
N LYS A 289 -14.11 1.80 37.55
CA LYS A 289 -14.46 0.67 36.68
C LYS A 289 -14.37 1.06 35.20
N GLU A 290 -14.94 2.21 34.82
CA GLU A 290 -14.83 2.76 33.46
C GLU A 290 -13.35 2.94 33.05
N ALA A 291 -12.52 3.47 33.94
CA ALA A 291 -11.08 3.63 33.68
C ALA A 291 -10.37 2.27 33.47
N LYS A 292 -10.75 1.23 34.21
CA LYS A 292 -10.20 -0.13 34.00
C LYS A 292 -10.64 -0.72 32.67
N GLU A 293 -11.90 -0.55 32.29
CA GLU A 293 -12.42 -0.99 30.99
C GLU A 293 -11.71 -0.26 29.84
N PHE A 294 -11.50 1.05 29.97
CA PHE A 294 -10.73 1.84 29.01
C PHE A 294 -9.27 1.37 28.89
N LEU A 295 -8.61 1.02 30.00
CA LEU A 295 -7.25 0.44 29.97
C LEU A 295 -7.21 -0.90 29.21
N VAL A 296 -8.25 -1.73 29.34
CA VAL A 296 -8.36 -2.97 28.55
C VAL A 296 -8.55 -2.65 27.08
N GLN A 297 -9.39 -1.67 26.73
CA GLN A 297 -9.56 -1.22 25.34
C GLN A 297 -8.23 -0.74 24.74
N LEU A 298 -7.47 0.09 25.46
CA LEU A 298 -6.16 0.55 25.00
C LEU A 298 -5.17 -0.61 24.78
N ARG A 299 -5.16 -1.61 25.67
CA ARG A 299 -4.32 -2.82 25.49
C ARG A 299 -4.72 -3.60 24.23
N ASN A 300 -6.02 -3.75 23.98
CA ASN A 300 -6.51 -4.42 22.78
C ASN A 300 -6.15 -3.63 21.51
N MET A 301 -6.24 -2.30 21.54
CA MET A 301 -5.82 -1.46 20.41
C MET A 301 -4.32 -1.62 20.13
N VAL A 302 -3.48 -1.67 21.17
CA VAL A 302 -2.04 -1.94 20.99
C VAL A 302 -1.80 -3.29 20.33
N GLN A 303 -2.51 -4.33 20.76
CA GLN A 303 -2.40 -5.66 20.14
C GLN A 303 -2.85 -5.62 18.67
N GLN A 304 -3.97 -4.97 18.36
CA GLN A 304 -4.45 -4.83 16.98
C GLN A 304 -3.46 -4.07 16.09
N ILE A 305 -2.85 -3.00 16.60
CA ILE A 305 -1.82 -2.26 15.86
C ILE A 305 -0.61 -3.17 15.58
N GLN A 306 -0.21 -4.01 16.55
CA GLN A 306 0.89 -4.96 16.36
C GLN A 306 0.56 -6.00 15.28
N GLU A 307 -0.63 -6.60 15.32
CA GLU A 307 -1.08 -7.58 14.33
C GLU A 307 -1.18 -6.96 12.93
N ASN A 308 -1.84 -5.79 12.80
CA ASN A 308 -1.96 -5.07 11.53
C ASN A 308 -0.60 -4.65 10.96
N SER A 309 0.36 -4.27 11.83
CA SER A 309 1.70 -3.91 11.40
C SER A 309 2.42 -5.09 10.76
N VAL A 310 2.31 -6.28 11.35
CA VAL A 310 2.94 -7.49 10.79
C VAL A 310 2.33 -7.85 9.43
N GLU A 311 1.00 -7.76 9.30
CA GLU A 311 0.31 -8.01 8.03
C GLU A 311 0.72 -6.98 6.95
N PHE A 312 0.79 -5.71 7.32
CA PHE A 312 1.23 -4.64 6.43
C PHE A 312 2.67 -4.85 5.95
N GLU A 313 3.57 -5.23 6.86
CA GLU A 313 4.96 -5.53 6.55
C GLU A 313 5.08 -6.73 5.59
N ALA A 314 4.33 -7.80 5.84
CA ALA A 314 4.28 -8.97 4.96
C ALA A 314 3.77 -8.61 3.55
N CYS A 315 2.76 -7.74 3.45
CA CYS A 315 2.24 -7.26 2.17
C CYS A 315 3.28 -6.43 1.40
N LEU A 316 3.99 -5.53 2.09
CA LEU A 316 5.05 -4.72 1.50
C LEU A 316 6.18 -5.60 0.96
N VAL A 317 6.64 -6.57 1.76
CA VAL A 317 7.66 -7.54 1.34
C VAL A 317 7.22 -8.30 0.10
N ALA A 318 5.99 -8.83 0.08
CA ALA A 318 5.45 -9.55 -1.07
C ALA A 318 5.39 -8.68 -2.35
N GLN A 319 5.05 -7.40 -2.23
CA GLN A 319 5.04 -6.47 -3.37
C GLN A 319 6.45 -6.22 -3.91
N CYS A 320 7.43 -6.01 -3.04
CA CYS A 320 8.84 -5.85 -3.44
C CYS A 320 9.39 -7.13 -4.10
N ASP A 321 9.10 -8.30 -3.53
CA ASP A 321 9.53 -9.59 -4.08
C ASP A 321 8.94 -9.84 -5.47
N ALA A 322 7.67 -9.46 -5.70
CA ALA A 322 7.05 -9.55 -7.02
C ALA A 322 7.78 -8.68 -8.07
N LEU A 323 8.23 -7.48 -7.70
CA LEU A 323 9.03 -6.61 -8.58
C LEU A 323 10.41 -7.23 -8.88
N ILE A 324 11.06 -7.80 -7.87
CA ILE A 324 12.34 -8.50 -8.01
C ILE A 324 12.20 -9.70 -8.96
N ASP A 325 11.14 -10.48 -8.81
CA ASP A 325 10.85 -11.62 -9.68
C ASP A 325 10.59 -11.21 -11.13
N ALA A 326 9.83 -10.13 -11.34
CA ALA A 326 9.63 -9.58 -12.68
C ALA A 326 10.96 -9.15 -13.33
N LEU A 327 11.83 -8.50 -12.54
CA LEU A 327 13.15 -8.08 -13.00
C LEU A 327 14.06 -9.28 -13.33
N ASN A 328 14.04 -10.33 -12.51
CA ASN A 328 14.78 -11.57 -12.73
C ASN A 328 14.31 -12.30 -13.99
N ARG A 329 12.99 -12.36 -14.23
CA ARG A 329 12.43 -12.91 -15.48
C ARG A 329 12.88 -12.11 -16.69
N ARG A 330 12.87 -10.77 -16.60
CA ARG A 330 13.35 -9.90 -17.69
C ARG A 330 14.83 -10.11 -17.97
N LYS A 331 15.67 -10.21 -16.93
CA LYS A 331 17.10 -10.53 -17.04
C LYS A 331 17.31 -11.85 -17.79
N ALA A 332 16.57 -12.91 -17.44
CA ALA A 332 16.69 -14.20 -18.11
C ALA A 332 16.35 -14.11 -19.62
N GLN A 333 15.30 -13.36 -19.98
CA GLN A 333 14.94 -13.13 -21.39
C GLN A 333 16.01 -12.37 -22.15
N LEU A 334 16.63 -11.35 -21.53
CA LEU A 334 17.71 -10.57 -22.16
C LEU A 334 18.95 -11.45 -22.39
N LEU A 335 19.34 -12.27 -21.41
CA LEU A 335 20.44 -13.22 -21.56
C LEU A 335 20.16 -14.25 -22.65
N ALA A 336 18.92 -14.73 -22.79
CA ALA A 336 18.54 -15.63 -23.88
C ALA A 336 18.72 -14.99 -25.27
N ARG A 337 18.44 -13.68 -25.40
CA ARG A 337 18.69 -12.94 -26.66
C ARG A 337 20.17 -12.85 -26.98
N VAL A 338 21.01 -12.54 -25.97
CA VAL A 338 22.47 -12.50 -26.12
C VAL A 338 23.01 -13.87 -26.55
N ASN A 339 22.56 -14.95 -25.91
CA ASN A 339 22.98 -16.31 -26.26
C ASN A 339 22.56 -16.69 -27.69
N LYS A 340 21.36 -16.31 -28.12
CA LYS A 340 20.90 -16.57 -29.49
C LYS A 340 21.75 -15.84 -30.54
N GLU A 341 22.10 -14.58 -30.29
CA GLU A 341 23.00 -13.80 -31.15
C GLU A 341 24.40 -14.42 -31.20
N HIS A 342 24.92 -14.83 -30.04
CA HIS A 342 26.20 -15.53 -29.94
C HIS A 342 26.22 -16.84 -30.75
N GLU A 343 25.18 -17.67 -30.60
CA GLU A 343 25.05 -18.93 -31.36
C GLU A 343 24.94 -18.68 -32.86
N HIS A 344 24.17 -17.65 -33.27
CA HIS A 344 24.03 -17.28 -34.67
C HIS A 344 25.37 -16.83 -35.28
N LYS A 345 26.08 -15.91 -34.63
CA LYS A 345 27.41 -15.44 -35.07
C LYS A 345 28.40 -16.60 -35.18
N LEU A 346 28.47 -17.47 -34.18
CA LEU A 346 29.34 -18.66 -34.21
C LEU A 346 28.98 -19.59 -35.35
N LYS A 347 27.69 -19.82 -35.62
CA LYS A 347 27.23 -20.67 -36.71
C LYS A 347 27.70 -20.12 -38.06
N VAL A 348 27.46 -18.83 -38.33
CA VAL A 348 27.87 -18.18 -39.59
C VAL A 348 29.38 -18.29 -39.81
N VAL A 349 30.19 -18.05 -38.78
CA VAL A 349 31.65 -18.14 -38.88
C VAL A 349 32.11 -19.59 -39.08
N ARG A 350 31.53 -20.57 -38.36
CA ARG A 350 31.85 -22.00 -38.55
C ARG A 350 31.48 -22.50 -39.94
N ASP A 351 30.33 -22.09 -40.46
CA ASP A 351 29.89 -22.46 -41.80
C ASP A 351 30.82 -21.86 -42.86
N GLN A 352 31.28 -20.61 -42.67
CA GLN A 352 32.28 -19.98 -43.54
C GLN A 352 33.64 -20.70 -43.50
N ILE A 353 34.11 -21.11 -42.31
CA ILE A 353 35.33 -21.92 -42.15
C ILE A 353 35.19 -23.23 -42.92
N SER A 354 34.10 -23.96 -42.72
CA SER A 354 33.84 -25.25 -43.39
C SER A 354 33.84 -25.11 -44.91
N HIS A 355 33.16 -24.09 -45.43
CA HIS A 355 33.11 -23.80 -46.86
C HIS A 355 34.50 -23.52 -47.44
N CYS A 356 35.29 -22.66 -46.78
CA CYS A 356 36.66 -22.35 -47.20
C CYS A 356 37.57 -23.58 -47.14
N THR A 357 37.46 -24.42 -46.11
CA THR A 357 38.25 -25.65 -45.98
C THR A 357 37.97 -26.64 -47.11
N VAL A 358 36.70 -26.86 -47.45
CA VAL A 358 36.32 -27.76 -48.56
C VAL A 358 36.84 -27.23 -49.89
N LYS A 359 36.65 -25.94 -50.16
CA LYS A 359 37.09 -25.30 -51.40
C LYS A 359 38.62 -25.30 -51.54
N LEU A 360 39.34 -25.07 -50.43
CA LEU A 360 40.80 -25.16 -50.39
C LEU A 360 41.26 -26.58 -50.74
N ARG A 361 40.68 -27.60 -50.10
CA ARG A 361 41.03 -29.01 -50.39
C ARG A 361 40.78 -29.39 -51.85
N GLN A 362 39.65 -28.95 -52.43
CA GLN A 362 39.34 -29.18 -53.85
C GLN A 362 40.36 -28.49 -54.77
N THR A 363 40.73 -27.25 -54.45
CA THR A 363 41.73 -26.48 -55.22
C THR A 363 43.11 -27.12 -55.14
N THR A 364 43.54 -27.55 -53.95
CA THR A 364 44.82 -28.26 -53.76
C THR A 364 44.85 -29.57 -54.56
N GLY A 365 43.78 -30.38 -54.49
CA GLY A 365 43.72 -31.63 -55.25
C GLY A 365 43.72 -31.42 -56.78
N LEU A 366 43.04 -30.39 -57.27
CA LEU A 366 43.11 -30.01 -58.69
C LEU A 366 44.52 -29.58 -59.09
N MET A 367 45.18 -28.79 -58.25
CA MET A 367 46.56 -28.33 -58.48
C MET A 367 47.53 -29.51 -58.54
N GLU A 368 47.48 -30.43 -57.57
CA GLU A 368 48.30 -31.65 -57.56
C GLU A 368 48.06 -32.53 -58.79
N TYR A 369 46.80 -32.70 -59.21
CA TYR A 369 46.46 -33.44 -60.43
C TYR A 369 47.03 -32.78 -61.69
N CYS A 370 46.88 -31.46 -61.82
CA CYS A 370 47.47 -30.71 -62.94
C CYS A 370 49.00 -30.84 -62.96
N LEU A 371 49.66 -30.78 -61.81
CA LEU A 371 51.11 -30.95 -61.70
C LEU A 371 51.56 -32.36 -62.13
N GLU A 372 50.76 -33.40 -61.86
CA GLU A 372 51.07 -34.76 -62.31
C GLU A 372 50.87 -34.91 -63.83
N VAL A 373 49.77 -34.36 -64.37
CA VAL A 373 49.48 -34.38 -65.82
C VAL A 373 50.56 -33.66 -66.63
N ILE A 374 51.17 -32.60 -66.10
CA ILE A 374 52.27 -31.86 -66.76
C ILE A 374 53.51 -32.74 -66.97
N LYS A 375 53.68 -33.84 -66.22
CA LYS A 375 54.81 -34.78 -66.36
C LYS A 375 54.62 -35.79 -67.50
N GLU A 376 53.46 -35.80 -68.16
CA GLU A 376 53.14 -36.73 -69.24
C GLU A 376 54.12 -36.56 -70.42
N ASN A 377 54.64 -37.68 -70.93
CA ASN A 377 55.68 -37.65 -71.98
C ASN A 377 55.12 -37.86 -73.39
N ASP A 378 53.86 -38.30 -73.53
CA ASP A 378 53.17 -38.40 -74.82
C ASP A 378 52.45 -37.08 -75.18
N PRO A 379 52.88 -36.36 -76.25
CA PRO A 379 52.24 -35.12 -76.67
C PRO A 379 50.77 -35.29 -77.06
N SER A 380 50.38 -36.45 -77.59
CA SER A 380 49.02 -36.68 -78.08
C SER A 380 48.04 -36.90 -76.92
N GLY A 381 48.40 -37.73 -75.94
CA GLY A 381 47.63 -37.92 -74.71
C GLY A 381 47.51 -36.65 -73.86
N PHE A 382 48.58 -35.85 -73.76
CA PHE A 382 48.54 -34.58 -73.02
C PHE A 382 47.53 -33.58 -73.63
N LEU A 383 47.56 -33.40 -74.96
CA LEU A 383 46.67 -32.46 -75.65
C LEU A 383 45.19 -32.89 -75.62
N GLN A 384 44.89 -34.18 -75.43
CA GLN A 384 43.49 -34.65 -75.30
C GLN A 384 42.79 -34.13 -74.03
N ILE A 385 43.54 -33.80 -72.97
CA ILE A 385 42.96 -33.43 -71.66
C ILE A 385 43.32 -32.01 -71.19
N SER A 386 44.37 -31.39 -71.73
CA SER A 386 44.92 -30.11 -71.25
C SER A 386 43.93 -28.94 -71.36
N ASP A 387 43.22 -28.78 -72.48
CA ASP A 387 42.24 -27.70 -72.67
C ASP A 387 41.08 -27.75 -71.66
N ALA A 388 40.62 -28.97 -71.33
CA ALA A 388 39.58 -29.16 -70.33
C ALA A 388 40.07 -28.83 -68.92
N LEU A 389 41.32 -29.18 -68.60
CA LEU A 389 41.96 -28.85 -67.33
C LEU A 389 42.20 -27.35 -67.18
N ILE A 390 42.70 -26.68 -68.22
CA ILE A 390 42.88 -25.23 -68.25
C ILE A 390 41.57 -24.52 -67.95
N ARG A 391 40.46 -24.93 -68.59
CA ARG A 391 39.13 -24.39 -68.28
C ARG A 391 38.71 -24.63 -66.82
N ARG A 392 38.94 -25.82 -66.27
CA ARG A 392 38.61 -26.15 -64.87
C ARG A 392 39.41 -25.32 -63.86
N VAL A 393 40.68 -25.05 -64.15
CA VAL A 393 41.55 -24.18 -63.32
C VAL A 393 41.01 -22.76 -63.31
N HIS A 394 40.76 -22.16 -64.48
CA HIS A 394 40.20 -20.80 -64.57
C HIS A 394 38.84 -20.69 -63.87
N LEU A 395 37.94 -21.68 -64.06
CA LEU A 395 36.64 -21.68 -63.37
C LEU A 395 36.78 -21.78 -61.84
N THR A 396 37.78 -22.50 -61.36
CA THR A 396 38.05 -22.64 -59.92
C THR A 396 38.67 -21.35 -59.38
N GLU A 397 39.56 -20.71 -60.13
CA GLU A 397 40.18 -19.41 -59.82
C GLU A 397 39.13 -18.29 -59.74
N ASP A 398 38.24 -18.18 -60.74
CA ASP A 398 37.15 -17.19 -60.76
C ASP A 398 36.22 -17.35 -59.56
N GLN A 399 35.98 -18.59 -59.11
CA GLN A 399 35.17 -18.86 -57.93
C GLN A 399 35.80 -18.34 -56.64
N TRP A 400 37.13 -18.24 -56.53
CA TRP A 400 37.78 -17.58 -55.38
C TRP A 400 37.57 -16.05 -55.36
N GLY A 401 37.16 -15.49 -56.49
CA GLY A 401 36.87 -14.07 -56.69
C GLY A 401 35.77 -13.49 -55.77
N LYS A 402 35.77 -12.15 -55.71
CA LYS A 402 35.01 -11.21 -54.85
C LYS A 402 34.06 -11.83 -53.81
N GLY A 403 34.44 -11.71 -52.54
CA GLY A 403 33.57 -11.98 -51.38
C GLY A 403 33.77 -13.34 -50.69
N THR A 404 34.56 -14.25 -51.28
CA THR A 404 34.87 -15.55 -50.65
C THR A 404 35.76 -15.41 -49.40
N LEU A 405 36.74 -14.50 -49.45
CA LEU A 405 37.73 -14.29 -48.37
C LEU A 405 37.40 -13.13 -47.43
N THR A 406 36.23 -12.51 -47.57
CA THR A 406 35.80 -11.42 -46.67
C THR A 406 34.99 -11.99 -45.51
N PRO A 407 35.26 -11.60 -44.25
CA PRO A 407 34.44 -12.02 -43.10
C PRO A 407 32.98 -11.62 -43.32
N ARG A 408 32.06 -12.59 -43.18
CA ARG A 408 30.62 -12.34 -43.32
C ARG A 408 29.97 -11.82 -42.04
N MET A 409 30.70 -11.77 -40.93
CA MET A 409 30.16 -11.40 -39.63
C MET A 409 31.18 -10.64 -38.77
N THR A 410 30.69 -9.73 -37.93
CA THR A 410 31.49 -8.97 -36.97
C THR A 410 31.57 -9.68 -35.61
N THR A 411 32.63 -9.42 -34.86
CA THR A 411 32.85 -9.96 -33.50
C THR A 411 32.05 -9.23 -32.42
N ASP A 412 31.70 -7.97 -32.66
CA ASP A 412 31.07 -7.12 -31.66
C ASP A 412 29.57 -7.41 -31.50
N PHE A 413 29.04 -7.26 -30.29
CA PHE A 413 27.62 -7.33 -30.01
C PHE A 413 27.03 -5.92 -30.04
N ASP A 414 26.17 -5.64 -31.02
CA ASP A 414 25.48 -4.35 -31.13
C ASP A 414 24.19 -4.35 -30.28
N LEU A 415 24.36 -4.54 -28.97
CA LEU A 415 23.26 -4.61 -28.00
C LEU A 415 23.58 -3.67 -26.84
N SER A 416 22.73 -2.67 -26.64
CA SER A 416 22.79 -1.77 -25.48
C SER A 416 21.54 -1.95 -24.61
N LEU A 417 21.73 -1.89 -23.29
CA LEU A 417 20.64 -1.91 -22.32
C LEU A 417 20.50 -0.52 -21.71
N ASP A 418 19.37 0.14 -21.97
CA ASP A 418 18.98 1.36 -21.26
C ASP A 418 18.20 1.00 -19.99
N ASN A 419 18.70 1.42 -18.83
CA ASN A 419 18.09 1.19 -17.51
C ASN A 419 17.69 2.49 -16.79
N SER A 420 17.89 3.64 -17.43
CA SER A 420 17.77 4.96 -16.79
C SER A 420 16.36 5.24 -16.27
N SER A 421 15.35 5.00 -17.12
CA SER A 421 13.92 5.18 -16.78
C SER A 421 13.45 4.23 -15.67
N LEU A 422 13.93 2.98 -15.68
CA LEU A 422 13.58 2.00 -14.65
C LEU A 422 14.22 2.36 -13.31
N LEU A 423 15.49 2.78 -13.30
CA LEU A 423 16.16 3.26 -12.08
C LEU A 423 15.45 4.47 -11.51
N GLN A 424 15.06 5.43 -12.35
CA GLN A 424 14.27 6.58 -11.92
C GLN A 424 12.92 6.16 -11.30
N SER A 425 12.25 5.17 -11.88
CA SER A 425 10.99 4.63 -11.33
C SER A 425 11.20 3.94 -9.98
N ILE A 426 12.30 3.19 -9.80
CA ILE A 426 12.66 2.56 -8.53
C ILE A 426 12.96 3.62 -7.45
N HIS A 427 13.68 4.68 -7.80
CA HIS A 427 13.95 5.79 -6.88
C HIS A 427 12.70 6.57 -6.46
N GLN A 428 11.62 6.49 -7.25
CA GLN A 428 10.34 7.11 -6.96
C GLN A 428 9.38 6.19 -6.17
N LEU A 429 9.79 4.97 -5.83
CA LEU A 429 9.00 4.09 -4.98
C LEU A 429 8.94 4.66 -3.56
N ASP A 430 7.75 5.10 -3.16
CA ASP A 430 7.48 5.68 -1.85
C ASP A 430 6.09 5.26 -1.36
N PHE A 431 5.85 5.37 -0.06
CA PHE A 431 4.54 5.13 0.52
C PHE A 431 3.58 6.23 0.07
N VAL A 432 2.70 5.88 -0.87
CA VAL A 432 1.55 6.73 -1.18
C VAL A 432 0.59 6.61 0.00
N GLN A 433 0.51 7.66 0.82
CA GLN A 433 -0.40 7.72 1.95
C GLN A 433 -1.83 7.48 1.42
N MET A 434 -2.39 6.31 1.69
CA MET A 434 -3.81 6.02 1.50
C MET A 434 -4.61 6.83 2.52
N LYS A 435 -4.68 8.15 2.32
CA LYS A 435 -5.85 8.91 2.75
C LYS A 435 -7.02 8.20 2.08
N ALA A 436 -7.87 7.59 2.90
CA ALA A 436 -9.17 7.11 2.46
C ALA A 436 -9.76 8.13 1.47
N SER A 437 -10.03 7.69 0.24
CA SER A 437 -10.47 8.47 -0.93
C SER A 437 -9.47 9.46 -1.56
N SER A 438 -8.53 8.96 -2.36
CA SER A 438 -8.41 9.52 -3.72
C SER A 438 -9.37 8.71 -4.58
N PRO A 439 -10.52 9.27 -5.01
CA PRO A 439 -11.44 8.51 -5.85
C PRO A 439 -10.71 8.11 -7.13
N VAL A 440 -10.94 6.89 -7.63
CA VAL A 440 -10.62 6.59 -9.03
C VAL A 440 -11.34 7.60 -9.93
N PRO A 441 -10.82 7.91 -11.14
CA PRO A 441 -11.48 8.86 -12.02
C PRO A 441 -12.93 8.45 -12.28
N ALA A 442 -13.80 9.43 -12.55
CA ALA A 442 -15.18 9.13 -12.90
C ALA A 442 -15.24 8.34 -14.22
N THR A 443 -16.26 7.49 -14.37
CA THR A 443 -16.48 6.72 -15.60
C THR A 443 -16.63 7.67 -16.80
N PRO A 444 -15.82 7.50 -17.86
CA PRO A 444 -15.91 8.32 -19.07
C PRO A 444 -17.23 8.11 -19.82
N ILE A 445 -17.65 9.16 -20.54
CA ILE A 445 -18.90 9.19 -21.31
C ILE A 445 -18.56 9.18 -22.80
N LEU A 446 -19.01 8.16 -23.52
CA LEU A 446 -18.90 8.09 -24.98
C LEU A 446 -19.77 9.18 -25.64
N GLN A 447 -19.18 9.93 -26.57
CA GLN A 447 -19.85 10.98 -27.34
C GLN A 447 -20.43 10.37 -28.61
N LEU A 448 -21.63 9.80 -28.50
CA LEU A 448 -22.28 9.04 -29.59
C LEU A 448 -22.38 9.82 -30.91
N GLU A 449 -22.56 11.14 -30.84
CA GLU A 449 -22.67 12.02 -32.00
C GLU A 449 -21.34 12.22 -32.76
N GLU A 450 -20.22 11.96 -32.08
CA GLU A 450 -18.86 12.05 -32.64
C GLU A 450 -18.27 10.68 -32.95
N CYS A 451 -18.91 9.61 -32.49
CA CYS A 451 -18.54 8.24 -32.85
C CYS A 451 -19.11 7.90 -34.23
N CYS A 452 -18.28 7.36 -35.12
CA CYS A 452 -18.72 6.91 -36.43
C CYS A 452 -17.95 5.68 -36.89
N THR A 453 -18.55 4.91 -37.77
CA THR A 453 -17.87 3.85 -38.53
C THR A 453 -17.73 4.30 -39.97
N HIS A 454 -16.58 3.99 -40.56
CA HIS A 454 -16.31 4.26 -41.96
C HIS A 454 -15.57 3.06 -42.56
N ASN A 455 -16.18 2.37 -43.52
CA ASN A 455 -15.59 1.20 -44.15
C ASN A 455 -15.26 0.11 -43.09
N ASN A 456 -13.98 -0.19 -42.89
CA ASN A 456 -13.46 -1.09 -41.86
C ASN A 456 -12.74 -0.38 -40.71
N SER A 457 -13.07 0.89 -40.46
CA SER A 457 -12.57 1.63 -39.30
C SER A 457 -13.71 2.19 -38.46
N ALA A 458 -13.39 2.40 -37.18
CA ALA A 458 -14.30 3.02 -36.23
C ALA A 458 -13.59 4.14 -35.48
N THR A 459 -14.16 5.34 -35.52
CA THR A 459 -13.73 6.48 -34.71
C THR A 459 -14.62 6.56 -33.48
N LEU A 460 -14.01 6.53 -32.30
CA LEU A 460 -14.68 6.67 -31.02
C LEU A 460 -14.20 7.93 -30.31
N SER A 461 -15.15 8.68 -29.74
CA SER A 461 -14.91 9.87 -28.94
C SER A 461 -15.52 9.71 -27.55
N TRP A 462 -14.85 10.19 -26.52
CA TRP A 462 -15.30 10.14 -25.14
C TRP A 462 -14.82 11.35 -24.35
N LYS A 463 -15.58 11.72 -23.31
CA LYS A 463 -15.20 12.81 -22.41
C LYS A 463 -15.39 12.46 -20.95
N GLN A 464 -14.69 13.20 -20.11
CA GLN A 464 -14.89 13.14 -18.68
C GLN A 464 -16.22 13.81 -18.27
N PRO A 465 -16.95 13.29 -17.27
CA PRO A 465 -18.14 13.95 -16.75
C PRO A 465 -17.87 15.40 -16.29
N PRO A 466 -18.77 16.38 -16.57
CA PRO A 466 -18.53 17.82 -16.33
C PRO A 466 -18.24 18.26 -14.89
N LEU A 467 -18.41 17.37 -13.91
CA LEU A 467 -18.27 17.65 -12.47
C LEU A 467 -17.36 16.63 -11.77
N SER A 468 -16.51 15.91 -12.52
CA SER A 468 -15.59 14.94 -11.91
C SER A 468 -14.53 15.66 -11.07
N PRO A 469 -14.49 15.46 -9.73
CA PRO A 469 -13.53 16.13 -8.86
C PRO A 469 -12.10 15.57 -9.00
N VAL A 470 -11.96 14.41 -9.63
CA VAL A 470 -10.68 13.74 -9.86
C VAL A 470 -10.34 13.76 -11.35
N PRO A 471 -9.18 14.31 -11.77
CA PRO A 471 -8.75 14.28 -13.15
C PRO A 471 -8.31 12.86 -13.57
N ALA A 472 -8.65 12.48 -14.80
CA ALA A 472 -8.07 11.29 -15.43
C ALA A 472 -6.65 11.61 -15.95
N GLU A 473 -5.69 10.70 -15.75
CA GLU A 473 -4.37 10.80 -16.36
C GLU A 473 -4.35 10.22 -17.77
N GLY A 474 -5.29 9.32 -18.08
CA GLY A 474 -5.52 8.76 -19.40
C GLY A 474 -6.75 7.85 -19.44
N TYR A 475 -6.94 7.22 -20.59
CA TYR A 475 -8.07 6.35 -20.92
C TYR A 475 -7.58 5.06 -21.57
N ILE A 476 -8.33 3.98 -21.34
CA ILE A 476 -8.16 2.68 -21.97
C ILE A 476 -9.44 2.39 -22.75
N LEU A 477 -9.32 2.26 -24.07
CA LEU A 477 -10.40 1.84 -24.96
C LEU A 477 -10.23 0.36 -25.29
N GLU A 478 -11.33 -0.38 -25.17
CA GLU A 478 -11.39 -1.78 -25.54
C GLU A 478 -12.47 -2.03 -26.59
N LEU A 479 -12.16 -2.90 -27.55
CA LEU A 479 -13.13 -3.50 -28.47
C LEU A 479 -13.09 -5.02 -28.38
N ASP A 480 -14.23 -5.67 -28.60
CA ASP A 480 -14.27 -7.12 -28.79
C ASP A 480 -13.80 -7.55 -30.19
N ASP A 481 -13.87 -8.84 -30.48
CA ASP A 481 -13.42 -9.42 -31.74
C ASP A 481 -14.45 -9.35 -32.89
N GLY A 482 -15.57 -8.65 -32.69
CA GLY A 482 -16.66 -8.56 -33.66
C GLY A 482 -17.56 -9.80 -33.69
N SER A 483 -17.38 -10.74 -32.76
CA SER A 483 -18.16 -11.97 -32.60
C SER A 483 -18.64 -12.20 -31.16
N GLY A 484 -18.63 -11.15 -30.33
CA GLY A 484 -19.00 -11.24 -28.91
C GLY A 484 -17.97 -11.97 -28.05
N GLY A 485 -16.73 -12.08 -28.52
CA GLY A 485 -15.63 -12.69 -27.79
C GLY A 485 -14.99 -11.76 -26.76
N GLN A 486 -13.68 -11.93 -26.53
CA GLN A 486 -12.96 -11.17 -25.51
C GLN A 486 -12.66 -9.74 -25.97
N PHE A 487 -12.83 -8.78 -25.05
CA PHE A 487 -12.36 -7.41 -25.22
C PHE A 487 -10.84 -7.34 -25.23
N ARG A 488 -10.28 -6.52 -26.11
CA ARG A 488 -8.85 -6.23 -26.22
C ARG A 488 -8.62 -4.72 -26.18
N GLU A 489 -7.53 -4.32 -25.53
CA GLU A 489 -7.10 -2.93 -25.48
C GLU A 489 -6.62 -2.50 -26.87
N VAL A 490 -7.28 -1.50 -27.45
CA VAL A 490 -6.92 -0.91 -28.76
C VAL A 490 -6.28 0.46 -28.62
N TYR A 491 -6.44 1.11 -27.47
CA TYR A 491 -5.85 2.42 -27.18
C TYR A 491 -5.61 2.59 -25.69
N VAL A 492 -4.45 3.15 -25.35
CA VAL A 492 -4.07 3.59 -24.01
C VAL A 492 -3.36 4.94 -24.13
N GLY A 493 -3.94 6.00 -23.59
CA GLY A 493 -3.36 7.34 -23.70
C GLY A 493 -4.26 8.45 -23.17
N LYS A 494 -3.85 9.71 -23.40
CA LYS A 494 -4.54 10.89 -22.85
C LYS A 494 -5.63 11.46 -23.76
N GLU A 495 -5.59 11.09 -25.03
CA GLU A 495 -6.55 11.58 -26.02
C GLU A 495 -7.94 11.06 -25.71
N THR A 496 -8.91 11.85 -26.14
CA THR A 496 -10.34 11.62 -25.95
C THR A 496 -11.01 11.10 -27.22
N MET A 497 -10.22 10.88 -28.27
CA MET A 497 -10.68 10.36 -29.55
C MET A 497 -9.65 9.36 -30.09
N CYS A 498 -10.13 8.25 -30.64
CA CYS A 498 -9.29 7.24 -31.26
C CYS A 498 -10.00 6.62 -32.46
N THR A 499 -9.27 6.48 -33.57
CA THR A 499 -9.69 5.71 -34.74
C THR A 499 -9.02 4.35 -34.71
N VAL A 500 -9.82 3.29 -34.81
CA VAL A 500 -9.40 1.90 -34.86
C VAL A 500 -9.59 1.41 -36.29
N ASP A 501 -8.48 1.17 -36.99
CA ASP A 501 -8.47 0.69 -38.38
C ASP A 501 -8.32 -0.84 -38.45
N GLY A 502 -8.65 -1.41 -39.61
CA GLY A 502 -8.41 -2.84 -39.89
C GLY A 502 -9.41 -3.78 -39.24
N LEU A 503 -10.62 -3.30 -38.93
CA LEU A 503 -11.72 -4.14 -38.45
C LEU A 503 -12.22 -5.07 -39.58
N HIS A 504 -12.98 -6.09 -39.23
CA HIS A 504 -13.65 -6.92 -40.22
C HIS A 504 -14.89 -6.19 -40.76
N PHE A 505 -15.15 -6.32 -42.06
CA PHE A 505 -16.37 -5.83 -42.69
C PHE A 505 -17.60 -6.60 -42.22
N ASN A 506 -18.77 -5.99 -42.38
CA ASN A 506 -20.07 -6.54 -42.01
C ASN A 506 -20.06 -7.22 -40.62
N SER A 507 -19.41 -6.57 -39.66
CA SER A 507 -19.17 -7.12 -38.34
C SER A 507 -19.60 -6.13 -37.28
N THR A 508 -20.18 -6.66 -36.20
CA THR A 508 -20.69 -5.87 -35.09
C THR A 508 -19.69 -5.93 -33.95
N TYR A 509 -19.13 -4.79 -33.59
CA TYR A 509 -18.15 -4.64 -32.53
C TYR A 509 -18.77 -3.98 -31.30
N ASN A 510 -18.38 -4.47 -30.13
CA ASN A 510 -18.70 -3.86 -28.85
C ASN A 510 -17.49 -3.06 -28.35
N ALA A 511 -17.68 -1.78 -28.08
CA ALA A 511 -16.64 -0.87 -27.60
C ALA A 511 -16.96 -0.34 -26.20
N ARG A 512 -15.95 -0.21 -25.34
CA ARG A 512 -16.08 0.37 -24.00
C ARG A 512 -14.80 1.08 -23.58
N VAL A 513 -14.92 2.14 -22.79
CA VAL A 513 -13.77 2.94 -22.34
C VAL A 513 -13.78 3.10 -20.83
N LYS A 514 -12.60 3.08 -20.21
CA LYS A 514 -12.39 3.40 -18.78
C LYS A 514 -11.30 4.46 -18.64
N ALA A 515 -11.38 5.27 -17.58
CA ALA A 515 -10.37 6.26 -17.24
C ALA A 515 -9.41 5.70 -16.18
N PHE A 516 -8.16 6.16 -16.16
CA PHE A 516 -7.19 5.76 -15.15
C PHE A 516 -6.39 6.96 -14.61
N ASN A 517 -5.91 6.83 -13.38
CA ASN A 517 -4.93 7.71 -12.75
C ASN A 517 -3.98 6.86 -11.88
N LYS A 518 -3.02 7.50 -11.21
CA LYS A 518 -2.10 6.88 -10.24
C LYS A 518 -2.79 6.03 -9.16
N THR A 519 -4.06 6.29 -8.84
CA THR A 519 -4.79 5.58 -7.79
C THR A 519 -5.51 4.34 -8.32
N GLY A 520 -5.87 4.28 -9.60
CA GLY A 520 -6.52 3.13 -10.19
C GLY A 520 -7.35 3.45 -11.43
N VAL A 521 -8.23 2.52 -11.80
CA VAL A 521 -9.10 2.61 -12.97
C VAL A 521 -10.56 2.82 -12.58
N SER A 522 -11.29 3.59 -13.39
CA SER A 522 -12.74 3.73 -13.27
C SER A 522 -13.45 2.44 -13.71
N PRO A 523 -14.74 2.27 -13.37
CA PRO A 523 -15.61 1.37 -14.11
C PRO A 523 -15.67 1.74 -15.60
N TYR A 524 -15.98 0.77 -16.46
CA TYR A 524 -16.19 1.01 -17.89
C TYR A 524 -17.43 1.87 -18.17
N SER A 525 -17.39 2.62 -19.27
CA SER A 525 -18.55 3.25 -19.88
C SER A 525 -19.61 2.21 -20.24
N LYS A 526 -20.81 2.70 -20.59
CA LYS A 526 -21.77 1.85 -21.32
C LYS A 526 -21.10 1.34 -22.60
N THR A 527 -21.39 0.09 -22.94
CA THR A 527 -20.93 -0.52 -24.19
C THR A 527 -21.62 0.15 -25.36
N LEU A 528 -20.83 0.60 -26.33
CA LEU A 528 -21.30 1.09 -27.62
C LEU A 528 -21.20 -0.04 -28.64
N VAL A 529 -22.30 -0.30 -29.33
CA VAL A 529 -22.35 -1.24 -30.45
C VAL A 529 -22.07 -0.49 -31.73
N LEU A 530 -21.07 -0.94 -32.48
CA LEU A 530 -20.64 -0.38 -33.76
C LEU A 530 -20.81 -1.42 -34.85
N GLN A 531 -21.25 -1.01 -36.03
CA GLN A 531 -21.34 -1.89 -37.20
C GLN A 531 -20.46 -1.32 -38.31
N THR A 532 -19.52 -2.12 -38.79
CA THR A 532 -18.70 -1.78 -39.95
C THR A 532 -19.50 -1.92 -41.25
N SER A 533 -19.02 -1.31 -42.33
CA SER A 533 -19.72 -1.34 -43.62
C SER A 533 -19.95 -2.76 -44.11
N GLU A 534 -21.11 -3.00 -44.72
CA GLU A 534 -21.47 -4.32 -45.28
C GLU A 534 -20.59 -4.70 -46.48
N VAL A 535 -20.17 -3.68 -47.25
CA VAL A 535 -19.35 -3.81 -48.45
C VAL A 535 -18.02 -3.11 -48.27
N ALA A 536 -16.99 -3.63 -48.94
CA ALA A 536 -15.64 -3.10 -48.87
C ALA A 536 -15.39 -2.05 -49.96
N TRP A 537 -15.07 -0.83 -49.55
CA TRP A 537 -14.56 0.22 -50.43
C TRP A 537 -13.04 0.24 -50.37
N PHE A 538 -12.38 0.04 -51.51
CA PHE A 538 -10.92 0.06 -51.58
C PHE A 538 -10.43 0.48 -52.97
N ALA A 539 -9.15 0.83 -53.03
CA ALA A 539 -8.43 1.17 -54.26
C ALA A 539 -7.15 0.33 -54.35
N PHE A 540 -6.43 0.42 -55.47
CA PHE A 540 -5.09 -0.14 -55.55
C PHE A 540 -4.13 0.61 -54.62
N ASP A 541 -3.06 -0.06 -54.20
CA ASP A 541 -2.03 0.49 -53.33
C ASP A 541 -0.77 0.89 -54.12
N PRO A 542 -0.53 2.19 -54.36
CA PRO A 542 0.70 2.65 -54.99
C PRO A 542 1.96 2.39 -54.17
N GLY A 543 1.82 2.23 -52.84
CA GLY A 543 2.96 2.06 -51.94
C GLY A 543 3.66 0.70 -52.06
N SER A 544 2.95 -0.32 -52.54
CA SER A 544 3.47 -1.69 -52.68
C SER A 544 3.69 -2.13 -54.14
N ALA A 545 3.42 -1.26 -55.11
CA ALA A 545 3.50 -1.57 -56.53
C ALA A 545 4.88 -1.27 -57.14
N HIS A 546 5.19 -1.97 -58.24
CA HIS A 546 6.41 -1.71 -59.02
C HIS A 546 6.35 -0.33 -59.69
N SER A 547 7.52 0.31 -59.92
CA SER A 547 7.61 1.66 -60.51
C SER A 547 7.07 1.77 -61.95
N ASP A 548 6.90 0.64 -62.63
CA ASP A 548 6.32 0.57 -63.98
C ASP A 548 4.79 0.71 -63.96
N ILE A 549 4.15 0.58 -62.79
CA ILE A 549 2.70 0.70 -62.67
C ILE A 549 2.31 2.17 -62.62
N ILE A 550 1.32 2.51 -63.43
CA ILE A 550 0.77 3.86 -63.53
C ILE A 550 -0.67 3.82 -63.01
N PHE A 551 -0.93 4.65 -62.00
CA PHE A 551 -2.23 4.81 -61.36
C PHE A 551 -2.95 6.04 -61.89
N SER A 552 -4.27 5.94 -62.00
CA SER A 552 -5.15 7.06 -62.33
C SER A 552 -6.53 6.85 -61.69
N ASN A 553 -7.42 7.85 -61.81
CA ASN A 553 -8.78 7.80 -61.29
C ASN A 553 -8.82 7.44 -59.78
N ASP A 554 -8.14 8.24 -58.95
CA ASP A 554 -8.01 8.02 -57.50
C ASP A 554 -7.50 6.61 -57.13
N ASN A 555 -6.54 6.10 -57.92
CA ASN A 555 -5.94 4.77 -57.79
C ASN A 555 -6.92 3.61 -58.04
N LEU A 556 -8.03 3.84 -58.73
CA LEU A 556 -8.95 2.79 -59.16
C LEU A 556 -8.58 2.22 -60.54
N THR A 557 -7.84 2.97 -61.35
CA THR A 557 -7.44 2.53 -62.69
C THR A 557 -5.93 2.33 -62.74
N VAL A 558 -5.51 1.16 -63.23
CA VAL A 558 -4.09 0.77 -63.32
C VAL A 558 -3.71 0.35 -64.73
N THR A 559 -2.52 0.74 -65.13
CA THR A 559 -1.84 0.27 -66.34
C THR A 559 -0.33 0.13 -66.05
N CYS A 560 0.44 -0.40 -67.01
CA CYS A 560 1.87 -0.62 -66.86
C CYS A 560 2.63 0.06 -68.01
N SER A 561 3.87 0.51 -67.77
CA SER A 561 4.76 1.00 -68.82
C SER A 561 5.62 -0.10 -69.45
N SER A 562 5.76 -1.24 -68.79
CA SER A 562 6.59 -2.37 -69.22
C SER A 562 5.82 -3.39 -70.08
N TYR A 563 6.54 -4.13 -70.91
CA TYR A 563 6.01 -5.32 -71.60
C TYR A 563 5.95 -6.55 -70.70
N ASP A 564 6.69 -6.54 -69.58
CA ASP A 564 6.61 -7.58 -68.57
C ASP A 564 5.36 -7.39 -67.71
N ASP A 565 4.82 -8.49 -67.21
CA ASP A 565 3.73 -8.47 -66.24
C ASP A 565 4.20 -7.94 -64.89
N ARG A 566 3.39 -7.06 -64.31
CA ARG A 566 3.62 -6.49 -62.98
C ARG A 566 2.39 -6.69 -62.11
N VAL A 567 2.58 -7.22 -60.91
CA VAL A 567 1.49 -7.42 -59.94
C VAL A 567 1.21 -6.11 -59.19
N VAL A 568 -0.07 -5.81 -59.04
CA VAL A 568 -0.60 -4.71 -58.23
C VAL A 568 -1.56 -5.26 -57.20
N LEU A 569 -1.48 -4.76 -55.97
CA LEU A 569 -2.37 -5.15 -54.87
C LEU A 569 -3.37 -4.05 -54.56
N GLY A 570 -4.54 -4.45 -54.07
CA GLY A 570 -5.46 -3.58 -53.36
C GLY A 570 -4.89 -3.15 -52.01
N LYS A 571 -5.28 -1.96 -51.54
CA LYS A 571 -4.84 -1.42 -50.24
C LYS A 571 -5.47 -2.12 -49.04
N THR A 572 -6.63 -2.74 -49.23
CA THR A 572 -7.40 -3.40 -48.17
C THR A 572 -7.28 -4.92 -48.29
N GLY A 573 -6.94 -5.58 -47.18
CA GLY A 573 -6.87 -7.03 -47.09
C GLY A 573 -8.08 -7.64 -46.37
N PHE A 574 -8.43 -8.87 -46.73
CA PHE A 574 -9.57 -9.62 -46.22
C PHE A 574 -9.12 -10.92 -45.55
N SER A 575 -9.60 -11.17 -44.34
CA SER A 575 -9.30 -12.36 -43.52
C SER A 575 -10.55 -13.13 -43.08
N LYS A 576 -11.75 -12.55 -43.25
CA LYS A 576 -13.05 -13.11 -42.87
C LYS A 576 -14.15 -12.52 -43.73
N GLY A 577 -15.28 -13.22 -43.87
CA GLY A 577 -16.47 -12.73 -44.58
C GLY A 577 -16.51 -13.10 -46.05
N VAL A 578 -17.50 -12.55 -46.76
CA VAL A 578 -17.70 -12.74 -48.20
C VAL A 578 -17.53 -11.40 -48.88
N HIS A 579 -16.63 -11.33 -49.86
CA HIS A 579 -16.25 -10.10 -50.54
C HIS A 579 -16.34 -10.28 -52.04
N TYR A 580 -16.89 -9.26 -52.71
CA TYR A 580 -17.03 -9.22 -54.16
C TYR A 580 -16.55 -7.88 -54.70
N TRP A 581 -15.81 -7.92 -55.80
CA TRP A 581 -15.42 -6.74 -56.56
C TRP A 581 -15.30 -7.09 -58.03
N GLU A 582 -15.33 -6.07 -58.87
CA GLU A 582 -15.24 -6.22 -60.31
C GLU A 582 -14.09 -5.40 -60.88
N LEU A 583 -13.55 -5.85 -62.02
CA LEU A 583 -12.57 -5.10 -62.81
C LEU A 583 -13.05 -5.01 -64.25
N THR A 584 -13.15 -3.79 -64.78
CA THR A 584 -13.46 -3.55 -66.19
C THR A 584 -12.16 -3.44 -66.99
N VAL A 585 -12.11 -4.10 -68.14
CA VAL A 585 -10.97 -4.02 -69.08
C VAL A 585 -11.13 -2.80 -69.99
N ASP A 586 -10.46 -1.70 -69.64
CA ASP A 586 -10.54 -0.45 -70.40
C ASP A 586 -9.75 -0.50 -71.72
N ARG A 587 -8.64 -1.24 -71.72
CA ARG A 587 -7.74 -1.41 -72.86
C ARG A 587 -7.24 -2.84 -72.92
N TYR A 588 -7.24 -3.40 -74.12
CA TYR A 588 -6.79 -4.77 -74.40
C TYR A 588 -6.26 -4.83 -75.85
N ASP A 589 -4.95 -4.62 -76.01
CA ASP A 589 -4.31 -4.49 -77.32
C ASP A 589 -3.29 -5.62 -77.55
N ASN A 590 -3.15 -6.16 -78.76
CA ASN A 590 -2.12 -7.19 -79.07
C ASN A 590 -2.24 -8.52 -78.28
N HIS A 591 -3.46 -8.91 -77.87
CA HIS A 591 -3.75 -10.22 -77.24
C HIS A 591 -2.89 -10.56 -76.01
N PRO A 592 -2.90 -9.74 -74.95
CA PRO A 592 -2.18 -10.00 -73.71
C PRO A 592 -2.94 -11.00 -72.82
N ASP A 593 -2.25 -11.58 -71.84
CA ASP A 593 -2.80 -12.58 -70.92
C ASP A 593 -2.81 -12.05 -69.47
N PRO A 594 -3.59 -11.00 -69.14
CA PRO A 594 -3.64 -10.48 -67.78
C PRO A 594 -4.21 -11.51 -66.81
N ALA A 595 -3.86 -11.36 -65.53
CA ALA A 595 -4.34 -12.24 -64.47
C ALA A 595 -5.00 -11.46 -63.33
N PHE A 596 -6.08 -12.02 -62.80
CA PHE A 596 -6.95 -11.43 -61.78
C PHE A 596 -7.11 -12.39 -60.62
N GLY A 597 -7.06 -11.91 -59.38
CA GLY A 597 -7.06 -12.83 -58.26
C GLY A 597 -6.91 -12.17 -56.90
N VAL A 598 -6.35 -12.96 -56.00
CA VAL A 598 -5.98 -12.54 -54.65
C VAL A 598 -4.56 -12.98 -54.35
N ALA A 599 -3.87 -12.24 -53.48
CA ALA A 599 -2.51 -12.54 -53.10
C ALA A 599 -2.20 -12.17 -51.66
N ARG A 600 -1.13 -12.76 -51.12
CA ARG A 600 -0.51 -12.32 -49.87
C ARG A 600 0.31 -11.05 -50.14
N ILE A 601 0.53 -10.26 -49.09
CA ILE A 601 1.22 -8.96 -49.20
C ILE A 601 2.64 -9.08 -49.80
N ASP A 602 3.31 -10.20 -49.52
CA ASP A 602 4.68 -10.52 -49.92
C ASP A 602 4.79 -11.31 -51.24
N VAL A 603 3.74 -11.30 -52.08
CA VAL A 603 3.75 -11.83 -53.45
C VAL A 603 4.81 -11.13 -54.31
N MET A 604 5.47 -11.90 -55.19
CA MET A 604 6.43 -11.37 -56.15
C MET A 604 5.76 -10.38 -57.11
N LYS A 605 6.31 -9.17 -57.23
CA LYS A 605 5.72 -8.09 -58.03
C LYS A 605 6.16 -8.06 -59.49
N ASP A 606 7.27 -8.74 -59.79
CA ASP A 606 7.94 -8.69 -61.11
C ASP A 606 7.59 -9.89 -62.01
N VAL A 607 6.61 -10.70 -61.61
CA VAL A 607 6.12 -11.87 -62.34
C VAL A 607 4.60 -11.85 -62.45
N MET A 608 4.05 -12.58 -63.41
CA MET A 608 2.60 -12.77 -63.55
C MET A 608 1.98 -13.39 -62.27
N LEU A 609 0.79 -12.91 -61.90
CA LEU A 609 0.05 -13.34 -60.73
C LEU A 609 -0.28 -14.84 -60.80
N GLY A 610 0.01 -15.58 -59.72
CA GLY A 610 -0.20 -17.03 -59.64
C GLY A 610 1.03 -17.88 -59.99
N LYS A 611 2.13 -17.27 -60.47
CA LYS A 611 3.40 -17.99 -60.70
C LYS A 611 4.12 -18.40 -59.41
N ASP A 612 3.91 -17.67 -58.32
CA ASP A 612 4.42 -18.04 -57.00
C ASP A 612 3.36 -18.76 -56.16
N ASP A 613 3.75 -19.22 -54.97
CA ASP A 613 2.89 -19.89 -54.00
C ASP A 613 2.09 -18.91 -53.12
N LYS A 614 2.11 -17.61 -53.45
CA LYS A 614 1.50 -16.53 -52.65
C LYS A 614 0.31 -15.88 -53.32
N ALA A 615 -0.03 -16.28 -54.54
CA ALA A 615 -1.16 -15.78 -55.31
C ALA A 615 -2.06 -16.90 -55.84
N TRP A 616 -3.35 -16.59 -55.91
CA TRP A 616 -4.41 -17.43 -56.48
C TRP A 616 -5.14 -16.60 -57.51
N ALA A 617 -5.03 -16.99 -58.78
CA ALA A 617 -5.48 -16.15 -59.87
C ALA A 617 -6.15 -16.93 -60.98
N MET A 618 -6.92 -16.21 -61.78
CA MET A 618 -7.35 -16.59 -63.12
C MET A 618 -6.60 -15.72 -64.12
N TYR A 619 -5.83 -16.33 -65.02
CA TYR A 619 -5.30 -15.62 -66.18
C TYR A 619 -6.16 -15.93 -67.41
N VAL A 620 -6.28 -14.96 -68.30
CA VAL A 620 -7.28 -14.99 -69.35
C VAL A 620 -6.75 -14.38 -70.64
N ASP A 621 -6.90 -15.11 -71.74
CA ASP A 621 -6.61 -14.65 -73.09
C ASP A 621 -7.90 -14.14 -73.78
N ASN A 622 -7.84 -13.87 -75.08
CA ASN A 622 -9.00 -13.38 -75.83
C ASN A 622 -10.12 -14.42 -76.06
N ASN A 623 -9.85 -15.69 -75.81
CA ASN A 623 -10.77 -16.80 -76.07
C ASN A 623 -11.11 -17.61 -74.80
N ARG A 624 -10.22 -17.66 -73.81
CA ARG A 624 -10.22 -18.68 -72.74
C ARG A 624 -9.61 -18.17 -71.45
N SER A 625 -10.00 -18.81 -70.36
CA SER A 625 -9.48 -18.59 -69.01
C SER A 625 -8.93 -19.87 -68.38
N TRP A 626 -8.01 -19.71 -67.43
CA TRP A 626 -7.44 -20.79 -66.62
C TRP A 626 -7.15 -20.30 -65.20
N PHE A 627 -7.20 -21.21 -64.24
CA PHE A 627 -6.74 -20.93 -62.89
C PHE A 627 -5.25 -21.21 -62.76
N MET A 628 -4.55 -20.37 -61.98
CA MET A 628 -3.12 -20.45 -61.74
C MET A 628 -2.78 -20.22 -60.27
N HIS A 629 -1.97 -21.12 -59.73
CA HIS A 629 -1.34 -21.02 -58.41
C HIS A 629 -0.05 -21.84 -58.40
N ASN A 630 1.03 -21.29 -57.83
CA ASN A 630 2.35 -21.95 -57.77
C ASN A 630 2.83 -22.47 -59.14
N ASN A 631 2.64 -21.64 -60.19
CA ASN A 631 3.00 -21.96 -61.58
C ASN A 631 2.30 -23.22 -62.14
N SER A 632 1.22 -23.67 -61.50
CA SER A 632 0.38 -24.79 -61.93
C SER A 632 -0.93 -24.26 -62.51
N HIS A 633 -1.36 -24.83 -63.63
CA HIS A 633 -2.53 -24.38 -64.40
C HIS A 633 -3.64 -25.43 -64.35
N THR A 634 -4.87 -25.03 -64.06
CA THR A 634 -6.03 -25.94 -63.99
C THR A 634 -7.27 -25.34 -64.65
N ASN A 635 -8.26 -26.21 -64.94
CA ASN A 635 -9.63 -25.85 -65.33
C ASN A 635 -9.74 -24.80 -66.45
N ARG A 636 -9.27 -25.19 -67.65
CA ARG A 636 -9.49 -24.39 -68.86
C ARG A 636 -10.98 -24.23 -69.14
N THR A 637 -11.43 -22.98 -69.28
CA THR A 637 -12.81 -22.62 -69.61
C THR A 637 -12.82 -21.75 -70.87
N GLU A 638 -13.79 -21.98 -71.75
CA GLU A 638 -14.00 -21.14 -72.93
C GLU A 638 -14.77 -19.87 -72.52
N GLY A 639 -14.41 -18.72 -73.09
CA GLY A 639 -14.84 -17.40 -72.63
C GLY A 639 -13.65 -16.55 -72.22
N GLY A 640 -13.13 -15.76 -73.15
CA GLY A 640 -12.02 -14.85 -72.92
C GLY A 640 -12.47 -13.42 -72.68
N ILE A 641 -11.51 -12.50 -72.66
CA ILE A 641 -11.77 -11.07 -72.47
C ILE A 641 -11.53 -10.24 -73.73
N ASN A 642 -12.22 -9.12 -73.81
CA ASN A 642 -12.01 -8.05 -74.78
C ASN A 642 -12.13 -6.69 -74.08
N LYS A 643 -11.87 -5.61 -74.81
CA LYS A 643 -12.12 -4.26 -74.30
C LYS A 643 -13.60 -4.12 -73.93
N GLY A 644 -13.87 -3.72 -72.69
CA GLY A 644 -15.20 -3.58 -72.11
C GLY A 644 -15.69 -4.81 -71.34
N ALA A 645 -14.92 -5.90 -71.29
CA ALA A 645 -15.26 -7.05 -70.46
C ALA A 645 -15.14 -6.72 -68.96
N THR A 646 -16.01 -7.32 -68.16
CA THR A 646 -16.03 -7.19 -66.69
C THR A 646 -15.60 -8.51 -66.05
N ILE A 647 -14.59 -8.45 -65.17
CA ILE A 647 -14.10 -9.60 -64.40
C ILE A 647 -14.59 -9.46 -62.96
N GLY A 648 -15.43 -10.39 -62.52
CA GLY A 648 -15.86 -10.48 -61.12
C GLY A 648 -14.97 -11.42 -60.32
N VAL A 649 -14.59 -11.02 -59.11
CA VAL A 649 -13.84 -11.85 -58.16
C VAL A 649 -14.64 -12.00 -56.87
N LEU A 650 -15.01 -13.22 -56.53
CA LEU A 650 -15.75 -13.55 -55.32
C LEU A 650 -14.87 -14.36 -54.36
N LEU A 651 -14.54 -13.75 -53.22
CA LEU A 651 -13.77 -14.34 -52.15
C LEU A 651 -14.68 -14.64 -50.95
N ASP A 652 -15.00 -15.90 -50.73
CA ASP A 652 -15.76 -16.35 -49.56
C ASP A 652 -14.79 -17.01 -48.56
N LEU A 653 -14.38 -16.27 -47.54
CA LEU A 653 -13.49 -16.76 -46.48
C LEU A 653 -14.23 -17.54 -45.39
N ASN A 654 -15.56 -17.51 -45.39
CA ASN A 654 -16.36 -18.36 -44.51
C ASN A 654 -16.39 -19.81 -45.04
N ARG A 655 -16.53 -19.97 -46.36
CA ARG A 655 -16.46 -21.26 -47.06
C ARG A 655 -15.04 -21.62 -47.55
N LYS A 656 -14.11 -20.67 -47.47
CA LYS A 656 -12.70 -20.79 -47.91
C LYS A 656 -12.57 -21.04 -49.42
N THR A 657 -13.39 -20.37 -50.21
CA THR A 657 -13.49 -20.55 -51.66
C THR A 657 -13.23 -19.26 -52.43
N LEU A 658 -12.59 -19.37 -53.59
CA LEU A 658 -12.40 -18.28 -54.55
C LEU A 658 -13.07 -18.65 -55.89
N THR A 659 -13.86 -17.72 -56.44
CA THR A 659 -14.60 -17.92 -57.70
C THR A 659 -14.45 -16.70 -58.61
N PHE A 660 -14.39 -16.94 -59.92
CA PHE A 660 -14.21 -15.90 -60.94
C PHE A 660 -15.39 -15.86 -61.90
N PHE A 661 -15.68 -14.66 -62.41
CA PHE A 661 -16.74 -14.38 -63.36
C PHE A 661 -16.19 -13.54 -64.51
N ILE A 662 -16.69 -13.75 -65.72
CA ILE A 662 -16.49 -12.88 -66.87
C ILE A 662 -17.87 -12.52 -67.39
N ASN A 663 -18.22 -11.23 -67.40
CA ASN A 663 -19.53 -10.72 -67.82
C ASN A 663 -20.69 -11.47 -67.14
N ASP A 664 -20.63 -11.57 -65.81
CA ASP A 664 -21.59 -12.29 -64.96
C ASP A 664 -21.65 -13.83 -65.14
N GLU A 665 -20.87 -14.40 -66.06
CA GLU A 665 -20.78 -15.84 -66.25
C GLU A 665 -19.62 -16.43 -65.46
N GLN A 666 -19.94 -17.39 -64.58
CA GLN A 666 -18.95 -18.10 -63.76
C GLN A 666 -17.96 -18.85 -64.66
N GLN A 667 -16.67 -18.59 -64.47
CA GLN A 667 -15.61 -19.31 -65.16
C GLN A 667 -15.30 -20.59 -64.39
N GLY A 668 -15.51 -21.75 -65.04
CA GLY A 668 -15.21 -23.06 -64.47
C GLY A 668 -15.99 -23.41 -63.19
N PRO A 669 -15.59 -24.47 -62.46
CA PRO A 669 -16.08 -24.74 -61.11
C PRO A 669 -15.53 -23.71 -60.11
N ILE A 670 -15.71 -23.95 -58.80
CA ILE A 670 -15.00 -23.18 -57.76
C ILE A 670 -13.50 -23.27 -58.05
N ALA A 671 -12.84 -22.11 -58.16
CA ALA A 671 -11.48 -22.04 -58.68
C ALA A 671 -10.44 -22.56 -57.68
N PHE A 672 -10.59 -22.17 -56.42
CA PHE A 672 -9.73 -22.61 -55.34
C PHE A 672 -10.54 -22.86 -54.07
N GLU A 673 -10.19 -23.93 -53.36
CA GLU A 673 -10.73 -24.31 -52.06
C GLU A 673 -9.62 -24.23 -50.99
N ASN A 674 -10.00 -24.19 -49.71
CA ASN A 674 -9.09 -24.03 -48.57
C ASN A 674 -8.25 -22.73 -48.62
N VAL A 675 -8.83 -21.66 -49.16
CA VAL A 675 -8.21 -20.34 -49.20
C VAL A 675 -8.29 -19.72 -47.79
N GLU A 676 -7.18 -19.76 -47.06
CA GLU A 676 -7.08 -19.30 -45.67
C GLU A 676 -5.94 -18.30 -45.43
N GLY A 677 -6.24 -17.26 -44.65
CA GLY A 677 -5.30 -16.20 -44.28
C GLY A 677 -5.81 -14.81 -44.64
N LEU A 678 -4.89 -13.84 -44.65
CA LEU A 678 -5.13 -12.48 -45.09
C LEU A 678 -4.79 -12.35 -46.58
N PHE A 679 -5.77 -11.96 -47.38
CA PHE A 679 -5.64 -11.83 -48.83
C PHE A 679 -5.98 -10.43 -49.30
N PHE A 680 -5.21 -9.94 -50.27
CA PHE A 680 -5.43 -8.66 -50.93
C PHE A 680 -5.93 -8.93 -52.35
N PRO A 681 -6.92 -8.18 -52.85
CA PRO A 681 -7.24 -8.14 -54.28
C PRO A 681 -6.00 -7.89 -55.11
N ALA A 682 -5.82 -8.63 -56.18
CA ALA A 682 -4.59 -8.57 -56.96
C ALA A 682 -4.86 -8.70 -58.46
N VAL A 683 -4.05 -8.01 -59.26
CA VAL A 683 -4.04 -8.09 -60.71
C VAL A 683 -2.60 -8.08 -61.20
N SER A 684 -2.28 -8.83 -62.26
CA SER A 684 -1.05 -8.60 -63.04
C SER A 684 -1.37 -8.23 -64.47
N LEU A 685 -0.69 -7.20 -64.95
CA LEU A 685 -0.88 -6.65 -66.28
C LEU A 685 0.42 -6.07 -66.83
N ASN A 686 0.48 -5.94 -68.15
CA ASN A 686 1.55 -5.26 -68.89
C ASN A 686 0.98 -4.04 -69.65
N ARG A 687 1.82 -3.35 -70.42
CA ARG A 687 1.47 -2.11 -71.12
C ARG A 687 0.27 -2.20 -72.05
N ASN A 688 -0.04 -3.39 -72.55
CA ASN A 688 -1.16 -3.62 -73.46
C ASN A 688 -2.53 -3.69 -72.76
N VAL A 689 -2.54 -3.72 -71.43
CA VAL A 689 -3.77 -3.83 -70.64
C VAL A 689 -3.93 -2.62 -69.72
N GLN A 690 -5.16 -2.15 -69.59
CA GLN A 690 -5.57 -1.22 -68.56
C GLN A 690 -6.89 -1.71 -67.96
N VAL A 691 -6.98 -1.65 -66.64
CA VAL A 691 -8.19 -2.08 -65.93
C VAL A 691 -8.61 -1.03 -64.90
N THR A 692 -9.92 -0.93 -64.71
CA THR A 692 -10.54 -0.10 -63.68
C THR A 692 -11.25 -1.00 -62.67
N LEU A 693 -10.94 -0.79 -61.40
CA LEU A 693 -11.49 -1.52 -60.26
C LEU A 693 -12.81 -0.88 -59.79
N HIS A 694 -13.81 -1.72 -59.55
CA HIS A 694 -15.11 -1.38 -58.99
C HIS A 694 -15.27 -2.06 -57.63
N THR A 695 -15.44 -1.27 -56.58
CA THR A 695 -15.59 -1.75 -55.19
C THR A 695 -16.88 -1.24 -54.56
N GLY A 696 -17.17 -1.64 -53.32
CA GLY A 696 -18.44 -1.31 -52.67
C GLY A 696 -19.64 -2.07 -53.26
N LEU A 697 -19.40 -3.19 -53.94
CA LEU A 697 -20.43 -4.00 -54.56
C LEU A 697 -21.00 -5.03 -53.56
N PRO A 698 -22.32 -5.29 -53.59
CA PRO A 698 -22.91 -6.39 -52.83
C PRO A 698 -22.49 -7.74 -53.44
N VAL A 699 -22.59 -8.80 -52.65
CA VAL A 699 -22.42 -10.16 -53.16
C VAL A 699 -23.55 -10.47 -54.15
N PRO A 700 -23.27 -10.96 -55.37
CA PRO A 700 -24.30 -11.18 -56.38
C PRO A 700 -25.39 -12.18 -55.95
N ASP A 701 -26.66 -11.89 -56.28
CA ASP A 701 -27.83 -12.67 -55.85
C ASP A 701 -27.79 -14.15 -56.25
N PHE A 702 -27.19 -14.47 -57.40
CA PHE A 702 -27.05 -15.84 -57.89
C PHE A 702 -26.15 -16.70 -56.98
N TYR A 703 -25.29 -16.07 -56.17
CA TYR A 703 -24.49 -16.76 -55.16
C TYR A 703 -25.36 -17.15 -53.95
N SER A 704 -26.22 -16.23 -53.51
CA SER A 704 -27.13 -16.41 -52.37
C SER A 704 -28.19 -17.49 -52.63
N SER A 705 -28.72 -17.59 -53.85
CA SER A 705 -29.72 -18.62 -54.21
C SER A 705 -29.19 -20.06 -54.18
N ARG A 706 -27.87 -20.25 -54.33
CA ARG A 706 -27.22 -21.56 -54.18
C ARG A 706 -26.96 -21.94 -52.72
N ALA A 707 -26.91 -20.96 -51.80
CA ALA A 707 -26.72 -21.20 -50.38
C ALA A 707 -27.97 -21.75 -49.67
N SER A 708 -29.17 -21.58 -50.25
CA SER A 708 -30.44 -22.04 -49.68
C SER A 708 -30.77 -23.52 -49.96
N ILE A 709 -29.93 -24.22 -50.73
CA ILE A 709 -30.18 -25.61 -51.20
C ILE A 709 -29.08 -26.59 -50.71
N ALA A 710 -28.13 -26.15 -49.87
CA ALA A 710 -27.07 -26.99 -49.33
C ALA A 710 -27.27 -27.30 -47.85
#